data_AF-A0A7V5SJ36-F1
#
_entry.id   AF-A0A7V5SJ36-F1
#
_cell.length_a   1.000
_cell.length_b   1.000
_cell.length_c   1.000
_cell.angle_alpha   90.00
_cell.angle_beta   90.00
_cell.angle_gamma   90.00
#
_symmetry.space_group_name_H-M   'P 1'
#
loop_
_entity.id
_entity.type
_entity.pdbx_description
1 polymer ?
#
loop_
_entity_poly.entity_id
_entity_poly.type
_entity_poly.pdbx_seq_one_letter_code
_entity_poly.pdbx_strand_id
1 'polypeptide(L)'
;MKPYTWSLCALLLWSCASKPPQVERPRGNLEALNSAAREFAPAFRPGNPDLLYFTSDRAGSEDVWRARVQLSPTGVVVLEPPAPDNSEFRRWLTSWGANEGTIAFLSPTEAIAAALRTPEVEQALALSGGMDLLGLLFADGQWRAFPLGDSLNSAAWDAHPTVGVRGDSVLLIFASDRPVDTPAPHRGWSFPFRNAVRVLPSGDTLRGNADLYYAWRINGHWSPARNLAEVPGGELLNTTAQEYFPFLFCIEHRPRLLFVSDRAGDYDIYLAELRVDFAHRSLEVLQVQPLPKGEDSLNSFFAELSPAIPPPHPSADSVRLLLFSSDRDTLARKLSEGRVRKNVGALDLYALPIVLECRPPRITYELVVLDRTDPRRPVLHPFLELRDASGQTITTSTTGRLRAELQPGRLYAAFGGSRHSSPECVAPEPVIIGYTGLVEGQELLSLHHPIPSELSQQGGFRIPTPSADTLVRDTLWLTPQWYTPPQCRWIFSERLADPLRRSVPYYQTAFWEVNTSANLQRHLSLLRSARYRDAGFIELHPSNQYWGYLWLEDPAQRERRRLRYERRVQQYAEFARTVDANLRLLADSITRIILPRFLEYARHRPAAKLIITLAAYSDIRPIVRGEYLGTDTVCYIGGHYDSLAAGFRVQLVCVPPGASLVGADNDTLSKLRAYYGYRELLGLLLRDTLVQRLRQSGQLLLPTDTRSVEEFARRAADASVIVLAEGRYYDPQVRPQLAGYYGREGDYYELDTVRRLDVFVELVERQGALYYRPPCCLP
;
A
#
# COMPACT_ATOMS: atom_id res chain seq x y z
N MET A 1 -117.96 -1.48 -11.95
CA MET A 1 -117.58 -1.93 -13.31
C MET A 1 -116.05 -1.91 -13.42
N LYS A 2 -115.42 -3.08 -13.58
CA LYS A 2 -114.11 -3.25 -14.26
C LYS A 2 -114.39 -3.23 -15.79
N PRO A 3 -113.43 -3.02 -16.74
CA PRO A 3 -112.03 -3.50 -16.79
C PRO A 3 -111.05 -2.42 -17.36
N TYR A 4 -109.74 -2.54 -17.58
CA TYR A 4 -108.86 -3.60 -18.09
C TYR A 4 -107.41 -3.41 -17.59
N THR A 5 -106.74 -4.54 -17.40
CA THR A 5 -105.28 -4.73 -17.23
C THR A 5 -104.54 -4.67 -18.57
N TRP A 6 -103.19 -4.63 -18.48
CA TRP A 6 -102.15 -4.81 -19.52
C TRP A 6 -101.44 -3.54 -20.02
N SER A 7 -100.34 -3.18 -19.35
CA SER A 7 -98.98 -3.22 -19.93
C SER A 7 -97.96 -2.64 -18.94
N LEU A 8 -97.55 -3.48 -17.99
CA LEU A 8 -96.49 -3.22 -17.02
C LEU A 8 -95.24 -4.00 -17.47
N CYS A 9 -94.56 -3.55 -18.53
CA CYS A 9 -93.31 -4.18 -18.99
C CYS A 9 -92.33 -3.26 -19.74
N ALA A 10 -92.55 -1.94 -19.82
CA ALA A 10 -91.66 -1.05 -20.60
C ALA A 10 -90.97 0.08 -19.81
N LEU A 11 -91.10 0.13 -18.48
CA LEU A 11 -90.63 1.29 -17.68
C LEU A 11 -89.67 0.93 -16.52
N LEU A 12 -89.05 -0.25 -16.53
CA LEU A 12 -88.05 -0.68 -15.52
C LEU A 12 -86.65 -0.97 -16.10
N LEU A 13 -86.27 -0.33 -17.21
CA LEU A 13 -84.91 -0.44 -17.77
C LEU A 13 -84.11 0.87 -17.78
N TRP A 14 -84.55 1.91 -17.07
CA TRP A 14 -83.84 3.18 -16.99
C TRP A 14 -83.71 3.67 -15.55
N SER A 15 -82.69 3.17 -14.83
CA SER A 15 -81.92 3.93 -13.81
C SER A 15 -80.94 3.04 -13.03
N CYS A 16 -80.14 2.22 -13.71
CA CYS A 16 -78.83 1.88 -13.16
C CYS A 16 -77.82 2.90 -13.71
N ALA A 17 -77.90 4.14 -13.23
CA ALA A 17 -76.79 5.08 -13.38
C ALA A 17 -75.67 4.56 -12.46
N SER A 18 -74.82 3.70 -13.01
CA SER A 18 -73.54 3.34 -12.40
C SER A 18 -72.84 4.64 -12.00
N LYS A 19 -72.48 4.77 -10.72
CA LYS A 19 -71.65 5.91 -10.26
C LYS A 19 -70.51 6.10 -11.26
N PRO A 20 -70.26 7.32 -11.76
CA PRO A 20 -69.15 7.56 -12.66
C PRO A 20 -67.87 7.03 -12.00
N PRO A 21 -67.01 6.31 -12.76
CA PRO A 21 -65.80 5.73 -12.21
C PRO A 21 -64.95 6.84 -11.56
N GLN A 22 -64.44 6.57 -10.36
CA GLN A 22 -63.55 7.51 -9.68
C GLN A 22 -62.25 7.63 -10.48
N VAL A 23 -61.92 8.85 -10.93
CA VAL A 23 -60.73 9.13 -11.74
C VAL A 23 -59.54 9.38 -10.81
N GLU A 24 -58.46 8.64 -11.03
CA GLU A 24 -57.17 8.81 -10.38
C GLU A 24 -56.17 9.42 -11.37
N ARG A 25 -55.36 10.39 -10.92
CA ARG A 25 -54.30 10.97 -11.75
C ARG A 25 -53.05 10.08 -11.72
N PRO A 26 -52.33 9.95 -12.84
CA PRO A 26 -51.04 9.25 -12.83
C PRO A 26 -50.07 9.96 -11.88
N ARG A 27 -49.14 9.20 -11.29
CA ARG A 27 -48.20 9.74 -10.30
C ARG A 27 -47.40 10.91 -10.87
N GLY A 28 -47.30 12.00 -10.10
CA GLY A 28 -46.53 13.19 -10.46
C GLY A 28 -47.26 14.18 -11.36
N ASN A 29 -48.50 13.88 -11.78
CA ASN A 29 -49.31 14.79 -12.61
C ASN A 29 -49.52 16.14 -11.91
N LEU A 30 -49.28 17.24 -12.64
CA LEU A 30 -49.44 18.60 -12.14
C LEU A 30 -50.82 19.16 -12.50
N GLU A 31 -51.88 18.57 -11.93
CA GLU A 31 -53.28 18.87 -12.31
C GLU A 31 -53.64 20.37 -12.30
N ALA A 32 -53.07 21.16 -11.38
CA ALA A 32 -53.31 22.60 -11.31
C ALA A 32 -52.64 23.42 -12.43
N LEU A 33 -51.67 22.84 -13.14
CA LEU A 33 -51.03 23.42 -14.32
C LEU A 33 -51.64 22.91 -15.62
N ASN A 34 -52.07 21.65 -15.63
CA ASN A 34 -52.57 20.97 -16.82
C ASN A 34 -54.00 21.38 -17.18
N SER A 35 -54.36 21.21 -18.44
CA SER A 35 -55.70 21.49 -18.95
C SER A 35 -56.14 20.40 -19.95
N ALA A 36 -57.25 20.58 -20.65
CA ALA A 36 -57.63 19.66 -21.74
C ALA A 36 -56.70 19.75 -22.96
N ALA A 37 -55.78 20.71 -22.94
CA ALA A 37 -54.84 21.04 -24.00
C ALA A 37 -53.58 20.16 -23.90
N ARG A 38 -52.52 20.53 -24.63
CA ARG A 38 -51.17 20.00 -24.53
C ARG A 38 -50.32 20.98 -23.75
N GLU A 39 -49.84 20.61 -22.59
CA GLU A 39 -48.84 21.33 -21.81
C GLU A 39 -47.46 20.67 -21.91
N PHE A 40 -46.48 21.40 -22.42
CA PHE A 40 -45.15 20.83 -22.66
C PHE A 40 -43.99 21.84 -22.56
N ALA A 41 -42.76 21.33 -22.69
CA ALA A 41 -41.53 22.13 -22.67
C ALA A 41 -41.36 23.01 -21.42
N PRO A 42 -41.37 22.42 -20.20
CA PRO A 42 -41.12 23.19 -18.98
C PRO A 42 -39.73 23.82 -18.98
N ALA A 43 -39.65 25.10 -18.60
CA ALA A 43 -38.42 25.87 -18.54
C ALA A 43 -38.41 26.79 -17.32
N PHE A 44 -37.22 27.06 -16.78
CA PHE A 44 -37.03 27.90 -15.60
C PHE A 44 -36.03 29.01 -15.89
N ARG A 45 -36.36 30.22 -15.45
CA ARG A 45 -35.49 31.39 -15.58
C ARG A 45 -34.44 31.40 -14.44
N PRO A 46 -33.14 31.55 -14.75
CA PRO A 46 -32.10 31.73 -13.75
C PRO A 46 -32.43 32.90 -12.81
N GLY A 47 -32.25 32.72 -11.51
CA GLY A 47 -32.54 33.74 -10.49
C GLY A 47 -34.03 33.93 -10.14
N ASN A 48 -34.94 33.19 -10.77
CA ASN A 48 -36.38 33.18 -10.44
C ASN A 48 -36.93 31.74 -10.59
N PRO A 49 -36.51 30.80 -9.71
CA PRO A 49 -36.84 29.38 -9.83
C PRO A 49 -38.30 29.05 -9.50
N ASP A 50 -39.02 29.98 -8.89
CA ASP A 50 -40.46 29.91 -8.61
C ASP A 50 -41.33 30.30 -9.81
N LEU A 51 -40.75 30.75 -10.93
CA LEU A 51 -41.48 31.02 -12.16
C LEU A 51 -41.22 29.95 -13.22
N LEU A 52 -42.23 29.09 -13.43
CA LEU A 52 -42.22 28.05 -14.46
C LEU A 52 -42.81 28.62 -15.75
N TYR A 53 -42.06 28.47 -16.84
CA TYR A 53 -42.53 28.68 -18.20
C TYR A 53 -42.82 27.33 -18.85
N PHE A 54 -43.87 27.26 -19.67
CA PHE A 54 -44.20 26.08 -20.46
C PHE A 54 -45.07 26.50 -21.64
N THR A 55 -45.21 25.62 -22.63
CA THR A 55 -46.04 25.89 -23.80
C THR A 55 -47.37 25.19 -23.69
N SER A 56 -48.44 25.86 -24.10
CA SER A 56 -49.76 25.23 -24.14
C SER A 56 -50.69 25.81 -25.19
N ASP A 57 -51.49 24.92 -25.80
CA ASP A 57 -52.54 25.26 -26.76
C ASP A 57 -53.93 25.48 -26.15
N ARG A 58 -54.01 25.77 -24.84
CA ARG A 58 -55.28 26.00 -24.12
C ARG A 58 -56.09 27.19 -24.62
N ALA A 59 -55.49 28.10 -25.38
CA ALA A 59 -56.16 29.24 -26.02
C ALA A 59 -56.42 29.02 -27.52
N GLY A 60 -56.18 27.81 -28.05
CA GLY A 60 -56.34 27.48 -29.47
C GLY A 60 -55.07 27.64 -30.32
N SER A 61 -53.99 28.19 -29.76
CA SER A 61 -52.65 28.31 -30.36
C SER A 61 -51.57 27.92 -29.35
N GLU A 62 -50.47 27.32 -29.82
CA GLU A 62 -49.32 26.94 -28.99
C GLU A 62 -48.56 28.19 -28.48
N ASP A 63 -49.01 28.70 -27.33
CA ASP A 63 -48.46 29.91 -26.71
C ASP A 63 -47.55 29.57 -25.53
N VAL A 64 -46.67 30.50 -25.15
CA VAL A 64 -45.94 30.39 -23.88
C VAL A 64 -46.78 30.89 -22.71
N TRP A 65 -46.95 30.01 -21.74
CA TRP A 65 -47.61 30.23 -20.47
C TRP A 65 -46.59 30.28 -19.35
N ARG A 66 -46.98 30.95 -18.27
CA ARG A 66 -46.20 30.97 -17.04
C ARG A 66 -47.09 30.72 -15.83
N ALA A 67 -46.54 30.08 -14.82
CA ALA A 67 -47.18 29.89 -13.52
C ALA A 67 -46.15 30.13 -12.41
N ARG A 68 -46.59 30.73 -11.30
CA ARG A 68 -45.76 30.78 -10.10
C ARG A 68 -45.94 29.50 -9.32
N VAL A 69 -44.84 28.83 -9.01
CA VAL A 69 -44.80 27.53 -8.35
C VAL A 69 -43.85 27.56 -7.16
N GLN A 70 -44.19 26.78 -6.13
CA GLN A 70 -43.30 26.46 -5.04
C GLN A 70 -42.83 25.01 -5.22
N LEU A 71 -41.52 24.83 -5.29
CA LEU A 71 -40.88 23.53 -5.48
C LEU A 71 -40.51 22.92 -4.12
N SER A 72 -40.77 21.64 -3.94
CA SER A 72 -40.30 20.86 -2.80
C SER A 72 -39.87 19.46 -3.25
N PRO A 73 -39.02 18.74 -2.50
CA PRO A 73 -38.59 17.40 -2.89
C PRO A 73 -39.72 16.39 -3.11
N THR A 74 -40.91 16.67 -2.56
CA THR A 74 -42.10 15.80 -2.65
C THR A 74 -43.10 16.22 -3.72
N GLY A 75 -42.91 17.36 -4.39
CA GLY A 75 -43.78 17.82 -5.46
C GLY A 75 -43.79 19.33 -5.69
N VAL A 76 -44.72 19.77 -6.54
CA VAL A 76 -44.89 21.16 -6.97
C VAL A 76 -46.22 21.70 -6.45
N VAL A 77 -46.21 22.87 -5.82
CA VAL A 77 -47.42 23.60 -5.41
C VAL A 77 -47.60 24.81 -6.30
N VAL A 78 -48.76 24.97 -6.93
CA VAL A 78 -49.07 26.13 -7.78
C VAL A 78 -49.54 27.28 -6.89
N LEU A 79 -48.78 28.38 -6.89
CA LEU A 79 -49.09 29.60 -6.11
C LEU A 79 -49.97 30.57 -6.91
N GLU A 80 -49.69 30.72 -8.21
CA GLU A 80 -50.49 31.51 -9.13
C GLU A 80 -50.86 30.64 -10.34
N PRO A 81 -52.13 30.67 -10.78
CA PRO A 81 -52.57 29.82 -11.89
C PRO A 81 -51.87 30.21 -13.19
N PRO A 82 -51.81 29.30 -14.17
CA PRO A 82 -51.26 29.60 -15.48
C PRO A 82 -51.87 30.85 -16.10
N ALA A 83 -51.02 31.79 -16.48
CA ALA A 83 -51.39 32.98 -17.23
C ALA A 83 -50.56 33.07 -18.52
N PRO A 84 -51.12 33.62 -19.60
CA PRO A 84 -50.33 33.88 -20.79
C PRO A 84 -49.23 34.90 -20.45
N ASP A 85 -48.03 34.74 -21.00
CA ASP A 85 -46.99 35.76 -20.80
C ASP A 85 -47.34 37.02 -21.61
N ASN A 86 -47.83 38.09 -20.98
CA ASN A 86 -48.34 39.27 -21.70
C ASN A 86 -47.26 40.21 -22.28
N SER A 87 -46.02 39.76 -22.45
CA SER A 87 -44.95 40.56 -23.05
C SER A 87 -44.98 40.47 -24.59
N GLU A 88 -44.21 41.31 -25.31
CA GLU A 88 -44.08 41.19 -26.79
C GLU A 88 -43.62 39.78 -27.22
N PHE A 89 -43.00 39.04 -26.30
CA PHE A 89 -42.68 37.62 -26.42
C PHE A 89 -43.86 36.77 -26.89
N ARG A 90 -45.04 36.97 -26.30
CA ARG A 90 -46.26 36.25 -26.69
C ARG A 90 -46.78 36.72 -28.02
N ARG A 91 -46.86 38.04 -28.26
CA ARG A 91 -47.34 38.58 -29.55
C ARG A 91 -46.50 38.07 -30.72
N TRP A 92 -45.19 38.01 -30.50
CA TRP A 92 -44.23 37.49 -31.45
C TRP A 92 -44.40 35.97 -31.62
N LEU A 93 -44.40 35.15 -30.56
CA LEU A 93 -44.61 33.69 -30.69
C LEU A 93 -45.98 33.31 -31.28
N THR A 94 -47.04 34.05 -30.95
CA THR A 94 -48.40 33.83 -31.46
C THR A 94 -48.57 34.20 -32.93
N SER A 95 -47.69 35.02 -33.51
CA SER A 95 -47.74 35.38 -34.94
C SER A 95 -47.08 34.34 -35.85
N TRP A 96 -46.52 33.27 -35.25
CA TRP A 96 -45.92 32.14 -35.96
C TRP A 96 -46.88 30.93 -35.99
N GLY A 97 -46.76 30.09 -37.02
CA GLY A 97 -47.77 29.08 -37.37
C GLY A 97 -47.74 27.82 -36.51
N ALA A 98 -46.64 27.61 -35.77
CA ALA A 98 -46.45 26.57 -34.77
C ALA A 98 -45.24 26.92 -33.87
N ASN A 99 -45.28 26.54 -32.59
CA ASN A 99 -44.21 26.78 -31.63
C ASN A 99 -44.00 25.53 -30.76
N GLU A 100 -42.80 24.97 -30.79
CA GLU A 100 -42.46 23.78 -29.99
C GLU A 100 -41.99 24.10 -28.58
N GLY A 101 -42.01 25.38 -28.22
CA GLY A 101 -42.22 25.79 -26.85
C GLY A 101 -41.02 25.70 -25.91
N THR A 102 -39.91 25.18 -26.38
CA THR A 102 -38.65 25.05 -25.63
C THR A 102 -37.92 26.38 -25.56
N ILE A 103 -37.66 26.84 -24.32
CA ILE A 103 -36.91 28.06 -24.02
C ILE A 103 -35.68 27.69 -23.20
N ALA A 104 -34.50 28.03 -23.69
CA ALA A 104 -33.25 27.92 -22.97
C ALA A 104 -32.83 29.30 -22.45
N PHE A 105 -32.90 29.51 -21.14
CA PHE A 105 -32.44 30.77 -20.54
C PHE A 105 -30.92 30.74 -20.32
N LEU A 106 -30.21 31.75 -20.83
CA LEU A 106 -28.78 31.96 -20.62
C LEU A 106 -28.52 32.76 -19.34
N SER A 107 -29.41 33.72 -19.07
CA SER A 107 -29.35 34.60 -17.90
C SER A 107 -30.77 35.08 -17.55
N PRO A 108 -30.95 35.87 -16.49
CA PRO A 108 -32.24 36.51 -16.26
C PRO A 108 -32.69 37.36 -17.46
N THR A 109 -31.79 37.92 -18.27
CA THR A 109 -32.18 38.85 -19.35
C THR A 109 -31.96 38.30 -20.76
N GLU A 110 -31.53 37.05 -20.90
CA GLU A 110 -31.19 36.48 -22.20
C GLU A 110 -31.67 35.02 -22.29
N ALA A 111 -32.26 34.66 -23.43
CA ALA A 111 -32.73 33.30 -23.71
C ALA A 111 -32.62 32.95 -25.20
N ILE A 112 -32.82 31.67 -25.53
CA ILE A 112 -32.96 31.16 -26.89
C ILE A 112 -34.26 30.36 -26.96
N ALA A 113 -35.03 30.54 -28.02
CA ALA A 113 -36.23 29.75 -28.31
C ALA A 113 -36.23 29.31 -29.78
N ALA A 114 -37.10 28.35 -30.12
CA ALA A 114 -37.32 27.90 -31.49
C ALA A 114 -38.71 28.35 -31.96
N ALA A 115 -38.84 28.82 -33.21
CA ALA A 115 -40.13 29.18 -33.80
C ALA A 115 -40.20 28.87 -35.31
N LEU A 116 -41.40 28.50 -35.78
CA LEU A 116 -41.67 28.17 -37.18
C LEU A 116 -41.92 29.43 -38.01
N ARG A 117 -41.44 29.49 -39.26
CA ARG A 117 -41.70 30.63 -40.16
C ARG A 117 -43.18 30.82 -40.52
N THR A 118 -43.70 32.06 -40.42
CA THR A 118 -44.97 32.49 -41.02
C THR A 118 -44.72 33.38 -42.22
N PRO A 119 -45.59 33.31 -43.25
CA PRO A 119 -45.42 34.06 -44.49
C PRO A 119 -45.80 35.55 -44.39
N GLU A 120 -46.12 36.12 -43.22
CA GLU A 120 -46.47 37.54 -43.13
C GLU A 120 -45.25 38.46 -43.29
N VAL A 121 -45.35 39.35 -44.27
CA VAL A 121 -44.24 40.11 -44.87
C VAL A 121 -43.80 41.31 -44.00
N GLU A 122 -44.59 41.73 -43.02
CA GLU A 122 -44.36 42.99 -42.29
C GLU A 122 -43.46 42.89 -41.04
N GLN A 123 -43.07 41.68 -40.59
CA GLN A 123 -42.19 41.48 -39.43
C GLN A 123 -40.99 40.55 -39.69
N ALA A 124 -40.57 40.40 -40.96
CA ALA A 124 -39.64 39.36 -41.37
C ALA A 124 -38.22 39.53 -40.78
N LEU A 125 -37.96 38.88 -39.65
CA LEU A 125 -36.61 38.41 -39.35
C LEU A 125 -36.20 37.47 -40.51
N ALA A 126 -34.98 37.64 -41.03
CA ALA A 126 -34.45 36.76 -42.07
C ALA A 126 -34.19 35.37 -41.46
N LEU A 127 -35.16 34.45 -41.63
CA LEU A 127 -35.08 33.06 -41.19
C LEU A 127 -34.53 32.15 -42.29
N SER A 128 -33.77 31.14 -41.90
CA SER A 128 -33.03 30.24 -42.79
C SER A 128 -33.85 29.00 -43.18
N GLY A 129 -34.79 28.53 -42.33
CA GLY A 129 -35.53 27.28 -42.55
C GLY A 129 -36.98 27.23 -42.06
N GLY A 130 -37.43 25.99 -41.83
CA GLY A 130 -38.81 25.69 -41.40
C GLY A 130 -39.04 25.95 -39.92
N MET A 131 -38.03 25.72 -39.08
CA MET A 131 -37.98 26.04 -37.65
C MET A 131 -36.57 26.57 -37.35
N ASP A 132 -36.50 27.76 -36.75
CA ASP A 132 -35.24 28.47 -36.52
C ASP A 132 -35.02 28.75 -35.02
N LEU A 133 -33.75 28.70 -34.58
CA LEU A 133 -33.34 29.17 -33.26
C LEU A 133 -33.18 30.69 -33.25
N LEU A 134 -33.69 31.32 -32.21
CA LEU A 134 -33.80 32.76 -32.08
C LEU A 134 -33.34 33.23 -30.72
N GLY A 135 -32.52 34.27 -30.71
CA GLY A 135 -32.06 34.92 -29.50
C GLY A 135 -33.13 35.84 -28.94
N LEU A 136 -33.22 35.92 -27.62
CA LEU A 136 -34.19 36.72 -26.89
C LEU A 136 -33.43 37.60 -25.89
N LEU A 137 -33.68 38.90 -25.92
CA LEU A 137 -33.09 39.87 -24.99
C LEU A 137 -34.20 40.60 -24.23
N PHE A 138 -34.14 40.59 -22.90
CA PHE A 138 -35.02 41.36 -22.04
C PHE A 138 -34.43 42.74 -21.77
N ALA A 139 -35.03 43.77 -22.34
CA ALA A 139 -34.64 45.17 -22.17
C ALA A 139 -35.90 46.04 -22.06
N ASP A 140 -35.84 47.11 -21.26
CA ASP A 140 -36.94 48.08 -21.09
C ASP A 140 -38.28 47.44 -20.66
N GLY A 141 -38.22 46.35 -19.89
CA GLY A 141 -39.42 45.63 -19.41
C GLY A 141 -40.07 44.72 -20.45
N GLN A 142 -39.44 44.51 -21.61
CA GLN A 142 -39.96 43.70 -22.71
C GLN A 142 -38.90 42.76 -23.28
N TRP A 143 -39.33 41.63 -23.84
CA TRP A 143 -38.47 40.72 -24.60
C TRP A 143 -38.45 41.13 -26.06
N ARG A 144 -37.25 41.11 -26.66
CA ARG A 144 -37.03 41.33 -28.09
C ARG A 144 -36.34 40.12 -28.71
N ALA A 145 -36.88 39.60 -29.80
CA ALA A 145 -36.32 38.47 -30.54
C ALA A 145 -35.38 38.94 -31.66
N PHE A 146 -34.32 38.17 -31.93
CA PHE A 146 -33.38 38.43 -33.03
C PHE A 146 -32.84 37.11 -33.63
N PRO A 147 -32.51 37.10 -34.93
CA PRO A 147 -32.01 35.91 -35.60
C PRO A 147 -30.59 35.57 -35.13
N LEU A 148 -30.32 34.27 -34.96
CA LEU A 148 -28.98 33.78 -34.63
C LEU A 148 -28.09 33.54 -35.88
N GLY A 149 -28.68 33.64 -37.08
CA GLY A 149 -27.99 33.59 -38.36
C GLY A 149 -27.68 32.18 -38.87
N ASP A 150 -27.20 32.13 -40.13
CA ASP A 150 -26.97 30.89 -40.89
C ASP A 150 -25.85 29.99 -40.34
N SER A 151 -25.06 30.47 -39.36
CA SER A 151 -24.09 29.64 -38.65
C SER A 151 -24.76 28.62 -37.73
N LEU A 152 -25.92 28.97 -37.19
CA LEU A 152 -26.69 28.10 -36.30
C LEU A 152 -27.89 27.51 -37.04
N ASN A 153 -28.70 28.38 -37.65
CA ASN A 153 -29.91 27.98 -38.36
C ASN A 153 -29.58 27.41 -39.74
N SER A 154 -30.46 26.55 -40.21
CA SER A 154 -30.38 25.92 -41.53
C SER A 154 -31.77 25.83 -42.14
N ALA A 155 -31.88 25.32 -43.37
CA ALA A 155 -33.18 25.05 -43.98
C ALA A 155 -33.97 23.92 -43.28
N ALA A 156 -33.33 23.22 -42.35
CA ALA A 156 -33.90 22.11 -41.60
C ALA A 156 -34.84 22.59 -40.48
N TRP A 157 -35.32 21.65 -39.68
CA TRP A 157 -35.97 21.93 -38.41
C TRP A 157 -34.89 22.01 -37.33
N ASP A 158 -34.61 23.21 -36.80
CA ASP A 158 -33.63 23.45 -35.73
C ASP A 158 -34.38 23.87 -34.45
N ALA A 159 -34.47 22.99 -33.46
CA ALA A 159 -35.38 23.14 -32.33
C ALA A 159 -34.80 22.65 -30.98
N HIS A 160 -35.59 22.80 -29.92
CA HIS A 160 -35.29 22.25 -28.59
C HIS A 160 -33.92 22.67 -28.02
N PRO A 161 -33.62 23.98 -27.91
CA PRO A 161 -32.34 24.43 -27.39
C PRO A 161 -32.20 24.13 -25.89
N THR A 162 -30.95 23.91 -25.47
CA THR A 162 -30.49 23.98 -24.09
C THR A 162 -29.12 24.62 -24.03
N VAL A 163 -28.81 25.29 -22.92
CA VAL A 163 -27.58 26.07 -22.79
C VAL A 163 -26.84 25.78 -21.49
N GLY A 164 -25.51 25.76 -21.59
CA GLY A 164 -24.59 25.73 -20.46
C GLY A 164 -23.69 26.96 -20.48
N VAL A 165 -23.66 27.73 -19.39
CA VAL A 165 -22.91 29.00 -19.33
C VAL A 165 -21.75 28.87 -18.35
N ARG A 166 -20.56 29.34 -18.74
CA ARG A 166 -19.39 29.46 -17.86
C ARG A 166 -18.60 30.73 -18.21
N GLY A 167 -18.72 31.76 -17.36
CA GLY A 167 -18.22 33.09 -17.70
C GLY A 167 -18.90 33.61 -18.98
N ASP A 168 -18.12 34.13 -19.91
CA ASP A 168 -18.62 34.64 -21.20
C ASP A 168 -18.81 33.56 -22.28
N SER A 169 -18.46 32.31 -21.97
CA SER A 169 -18.58 31.19 -22.90
C SER A 169 -19.90 30.45 -22.71
N VAL A 170 -20.61 30.19 -23.80
CA VAL A 170 -21.89 29.47 -23.80
C VAL A 170 -21.79 28.25 -24.71
N LEU A 171 -22.19 27.10 -24.19
CA LEU A 171 -22.45 25.90 -24.98
C LEU A 171 -23.94 25.83 -25.27
N LEU A 172 -24.32 25.76 -26.54
CA LEU A 172 -25.67 25.47 -27.01
C LEU A 172 -25.72 24.03 -27.50
N ILE A 173 -26.72 23.27 -27.05
CA ILE A 173 -27.09 21.96 -27.62
C ILE A 173 -28.55 22.05 -28.05
N PHE A 174 -28.88 21.51 -29.22
CA PHE A 174 -30.23 21.58 -29.79
C PHE A 174 -30.50 20.36 -30.67
N ALA A 175 -31.77 20.07 -30.96
CA ALA A 175 -32.16 18.99 -31.86
C ALA A 175 -32.29 19.53 -33.29
N SER A 176 -31.83 18.76 -34.29
CA SER A 176 -31.98 19.14 -35.69
C SER A 176 -32.10 17.95 -36.63
N ASP A 177 -32.96 18.07 -37.62
CA ASP A 177 -33.12 17.08 -38.70
C ASP A 177 -32.29 17.43 -39.95
N ARG A 178 -31.32 18.34 -39.84
CA ARG A 178 -30.43 18.72 -40.93
C ARG A 178 -29.75 17.50 -41.57
N PRO A 179 -29.67 17.41 -42.90
CA PRO A 179 -29.17 16.20 -43.55
C PRO A 179 -27.67 16.00 -43.32
N VAL A 180 -27.28 14.81 -42.88
CA VAL A 180 -25.87 14.36 -42.91
C VAL A 180 -25.57 13.74 -44.28
N ASP A 181 -24.49 14.19 -44.94
CA ASP A 181 -24.12 13.73 -46.29
C ASP A 181 -23.95 12.21 -46.36
N THR A 182 -23.23 11.63 -45.39
CA THR A 182 -23.02 10.19 -45.26
C THR A 182 -23.33 9.74 -43.84
N PRO A 183 -24.54 9.22 -43.57
CA PRO A 183 -24.93 8.76 -42.24
C PRO A 183 -23.99 7.66 -41.74
N ALA A 184 -23.49 7.82 -40.53
CA ALA A 184 -22.57 6.89 -39.89
C ALA A 184 -22.50 7.18 -38.38
N PRO A 185 -22.11 6.21 -37.54
CA PRO A 185 -22.02 6.41 -36.08
C PRO A 185 -21.23 7.66 -35.67
N HIS A 186 -20.14 7.99 -36.37
CA HIS A 186 -19.24 9.12 -36.04
C HIS A 186 -19.57 10.42 -36.79
N ARG A 187 -20.68 10.46 -37.52
CA ARG A 187 -21.13 11.61 -38.32
C ARG A 187 -22.58 11.99 -38.03
N GLY A 188 -23.34 11.07 -37.44
CA GLY A 188 -24.76 11.23 -37.17
C GLY A 188 -25.63 10.55 -38.21
N TRP A 189 -26.92 10.61 -37.96
CA TRP A 189 -27.98 9.96 -38.74
C TRP A 189 -29.07 10.94 -39.16
N SER A 190 -28.95 12.23 -38.83
CA SER A 190 -30.05 13.18 -39.09
C SER A 190 -30.41 13.30 -40.56
N PHE A 191 -31.72 13.28 -40.81
CA PHE A 191 -32.31 13.34 -42.13
C PHE A 191 -33.71 13.96 -42.04
N PRO A 192 -34.06 14.94 -42.90
CA PRO A 192 -35.30 15.69 -42.75
C PRO A 192 -36.56 14.84 -42.80
N PHE A 193 -37.58 15.28 -42.04
CA PHE A 193 -38.93 14.73 -41.98
C PHE A 193 -39.04 13.26 -41.51
N ARG A 194 -39.65 13.03 -40.34
CA ARG A 194 -39.84 11.70 -39.72
C ARG A 194 -40.37 10.58 -40.65
N ASN A 195 -41.17 10.93 -41.65
CA ASN A 195 -41.76 9.96 -42.60
C ASN A 195 -40.98 9.81 -43.91
N ALA A 196 -39.97 10.65 -44.16
CA ALA A 196 -39.10 10.49 -45.30
C ALA A 196 -38.20 9.27 -45.09
N VAL A 197 -37.89 8.57 -46.18
CA VAL A 197 -37.14 7.32 -46.16
C VAL A 197 -35.91 7.50 -47.05
N ARG A 198 -34.73 7.23 -46.50
CA ARG A 198 -33.45 7.24 -47.20
C ARG A 198 -32.86 5.83 -47.19
N VAL A 199 -32.49 5.33 -48.36
CA VAL A 199 -31.73 4.08 -48.47
C VAL A 199 -30.25 4.42 -48.25
N LEU A 200 -29.63 3.78 -47.25
CA LEU A 200 -28.22 3.92 -46.92
C LEU A 200 -27.35 3.15 -47.93
N PRO A 201 -26.05 3.49 -48.08
CA PRO A 201 -25.14 2.74 -48.95
C PRO A 201 -25.02 1.26 -48.61
N SER A 202 -25.32 0.86 -47.36
CA SER A 202 -25.37 -0.54 -46.91
C SER A 202 -26.60 -1.31 -47.41
N GLY A 203 -27.61 -0.63 -47.95
CA GLY A 203 -28.90 -1.20 -48.32
C GLY A 203 -29.98 -1.07 -47.22
N ASP A 204 -29.61 -0.63 -46.02
CA ASP A 204 -30.55 -0.38 -44.93
C ASP A 204 -31.39 0.87 -45.20
N THR A 205 -32.56 0.96 -44.56
CA THR A 205 -33.44 2.13 -44.70
C THR A 205 -33.45 2.95 -43.42
N LEU A 206 -33.06 4.22 -43.56
CA LEU A 206 -33.15 5.24 -42.52
C LEU A 206 -34.45 6.00 -42.71
N ARG A 207 -35.28 6.10 -41.67
CA ARG A 207 -36.42 7.03 -41.64
C ARG A 207 -35.92 8.37 -41.12
N GLY A 208 -36.56 9.47 -41.50
CA GLY A 208 -36.09 10.80 -41.10
C GLY A 208 -35.88 10.89 -39.59
N ASN A 209 -34.76 11.49 -39.22
CA ASN A 209 -34.16 11.44 -37.90
C ASN A 209 -33.70 12.83 -37.48
N ALA A 210 -33.90 13.17 -36.22
CA ALA A 210 -33.29 14.32 -35.58
C ALA A 210 -32.14 13.87 -34.70
N ASP A 211 -30.98 14.48 -34.93
CA ASP A 211 -29.81 14.31 -34.10
C ASP A 211 -29.67 15.52 -33.16
N LEU A 212 -28.87 15.37 -32.12
CA LEU A 212 -28.44 16.51 -31.31
C LEU A 212 -27.21 17.17 -31.95
N TYR A 213 -27.26 18.50 -32.03
CA TYR A 213 -26.19 19.37 -32.53
C TYR A 213 -25.69 20.28 -31.42
N TYR A 214 -24.47 20.78 -31.57
CA TYR A 214 -23.89 21.72 -30.62
C TYR A 214 -23.18 22.89 -31.30
N ALA A 215 -23.10 24.01 -30.58
CA ALA A 215 -22.34 25.18 -30.97
C ALA A 215 -21.84 25.95 -29.75
N TRP A 216 -20.77 26.72 -29.94
CA TRP A 216 -20.17 27.56 -28.90
C TRP A 216 -20.41 29.03 -29.19
N ARG A 217 -20.81 29.80 -28.18
CA ARG A 217 -20.71 31.27 -28.19
C ARG A 217 -19.51 31.71 -27.38
N ILE A 218 -18.64 32.48 -28.01
CA ILE A 218 -17.44 33.01 -27.35
C ILE A 218 -17.26 34.45 -27.79
N ASN A 219 -17.09 35.34 -26.81
CA ASN A 219 -16.95 36.78 -27.06
C ASN A 219 -18.09 37.33 -27.94
N GLY A 220 -19.31 36.85 -27.73
CA GLY A 220 -20.52 37.30 -28.44
C GLY A 220 -20.80 36.65 -29.81
N HIS A 221 -19.90 35.81 -30.33
CA HIS A 221 -20.07 35.18 -31.65
C HIS A 221 -20.32 33.67 -31.55
N TRP A 222 -21.27 33.16 -32.33
CA TRP A 222 -21.58 31.73 -32.42
C TRP A 222 -20.67 31.01 -33.43
N SER A 223 -20.21 29.82 -33.08
CA SER A 223 -19.57 28.90 -34.01
C SER A 223 -20.63 28.24 -34.92
N PRO A 224 -20.21 27.69 -36.07
CA PRO A 224 -21.07 26.80 -36.85
C PRO A 224 -21.59 25.64 -36.01
N ALA A 225 -22.85 25.24 -36.23
CA ALA A 225 -23.42 24.05 -35.61
C ALA A 225 -22.74 22.76 -36.12
N ARG A 226 -22.41 21.86 -35.20
CA ARG A 226 -21.76 20.57 -35.47
C ARG A 226 -22.55 19.41 -34.90
N ASN A 227 -22.55 18.27 -35.58
CA ASN A 227 -23.27 17.09 -35.11
C ASN A 227 -22.58 16.53 -33.86
N LEU A 228 -23.33 16.21 -32.81
CA LEU A 228 -22.75 15.64 -31.59
C LEU A 228 -22.10 14.27 -31.81
N ALA A 229 -22.48 13.53 -32.85
CA ALA A 229 -21.83 12.29 -33.24
C ALA A 229 -20.34 12.45 -33.60
N GLU A 230 -19.90 13.67 -33.94
CA GLU A 230 -18.51 13.95 -34.31
C GLU A 230 -17.56 14.05 -33.10
N VAL A 231 -18.09 14.14 -31.88
CA VAL A 231 -17.28 14.23 -30.67
C VAL A 231 -16.95 12.83 -30.12
N PRO A 232 -15.88 12.65 -29.34
CA PRO A 232 -15.59 11.35 -28.73
C PRO A 232 -16.78 10.83 -27.92
N GLY A 233 -17.21 9.59 -28.19
CA GLY A 233 -18.38 8.95 -27.59
C GLY A 233 -19.74 9.47 -28.08
N GLY A 234 -19.76 10.42 -29.02
CA GLY A 234 -20.98 11.05 -29.54
C GLY A 234 -21.97 10.06 -30.19
N GLU A 235 -21.47 8.94 -30.70
CA GLU A 235 -22.28 7.84 -31.25
C GLU A 235 -23.20 7.17 -30.21
N LEU A 236 -22.93 7.37 -28.92
CA LEU A 236 -23.80 6.92 -27.83
C LEU A 236 -25.03 7.84 -27.68
N LEU A 237 -24.91 9.11 -28.07
CA LEU A 237 -26.01 10.08 -28.07
C LEU A 237 -26.81 9.99 -29.37
N ASN A 238 -26.17 10.25 -30.51
CA ASN A 238 -26.87 10.28 -31.80
C ASN A 238 -26.88 8.89 -32.43
N THR A 239 -28.04 8.25 -32.39
CA THR A 239 -28.25 6.91 -32.95
C THR A 239 -29.14 6.99 -34.18
N THR A 240 -29.56 5.84 -34.73
CA THR A 240 -30.58 5.81 -35.79
C THR A 240 -31.98 6.16 -35.29
N ALA A 241 -32.10 6.46 -33.99
CA ALA A 241 -33.33 6.87 -33.32
C ALA A 241 -33.41 8.39 -33.21
N GLN A 242 -34.63 8.87 -32.94
CA GLN A 242 -34.95 10.28 -32.83
C GLN A 242 -34.46 10.84 -31.51
N GLU A 243 -33.58 11.84 -31.55
CA GLU A 243 -33.01 12.46 -30.37
C GLU A 243 -33.55 13.89 -30.20
N TYR A 244 -34.33 14.11 -29.13
CA TYR A 244 -35.05 15.37 -28.90
C TYR A 244 -34.85 15.90 -27.48
N PHE A 245 -35.31 17.14 -27.26
CA PHE A 245 -35.42 17.77 -25.95
C PHE A 245 -34.16 17.65 -25.05
N PRO A 246 -32.98 18.07 -25.54
CA PRO A 246 -31.79 18.11 -24.71
C PRO A 246 -31.98 19.07 -23.53
N PHE A 247 -31.45 18.73 -22.36
CA PHE A 247 -31.42 19.55 -21.16
C PHE A 247 -30.09 19.40 -20.42
N LEU A 248 -29.30 20.46 -20.38
CA LEU A 248 -28.01 20.50 -19.67
C LEU A 248 -28.21 20.70 -18.17
N PHE A 249 -27.60 19.82 -17.38
CA PHE A 249 -27.60 19.86 -15.91
C PHE A 249 -26.18 19.92 -15.36
N CYS A 250 -25.99 20.69 -14.28
CA CYS A 250 -24.75 20.76 -13.50
C CYS A 250 -23.48 21.08 -14.32
N ILE A 251 -23.59 22.02 -15.25
CA ILE A 251 -22.51 22.42 -16.16
C ILE A 251 -21.22 22.88 -15.45
N GLU A 252 -21.33 23.34 -14.20
CA GLU A 252 -20.22 23.92 -13.42
C GLU A 252 -19.30 22.87 -12.78
N HIS A 253 -19.79 21.66 -12.55
CA HIS A 253 -19.06 20.65 -11.76
C HIS A 253 -19.03 19.28 -12.44
N ARG A 254 -20.20 18.73 -12.75
CA ARG A 254 -20.35 17.42 -13.41
C ARG A 254 -21.42 17.54 -14.50
N PRO A 255 -21.04 18.05 -15.69
CA PRO A 255 -21.98 18.27 -16.79
C PRO A 255 -22.70 16.97 -17.16
N ARG A 256 -24.03 17.04 -17.24
CA ARG A 256 -24.88 15.95 -17.71
C ARG A 256 -25.87 16.49 -18.72
N LEU A 257 -26.28 15.63 -19.64
CA LEU A 257 -27.32 15.93 -20.61
C LEU A 257 -28.46 14.95 -20.43
N LEU A 258 -29.63 15.45 -20.07
CA LEU A 258 -30.87 14.71 -20.20
C LEU A 258 -31.37 14.92 -21.63
N PHE A 259 -31.88 13.88 -22.28
CA PHE A 259 -32.47 13.99 -23.61
C PHE A 259 -33.48 12.86 -23.81
N VAL A 260 -34.28 12.96 -24.86
CA VAL A 260 -35.35 12.02 -25.16
C VAL A 260 -34.97 11.22 -26.40
N SER A 261 -35.19 9.91 -26.37
CA SER A 261 -34.88 9.00 -27.47
C SER A 261 -35.92 7.92 -27.67
N ASP A 262 -36.28 7.62 -28.92
CA ASP A 262 -37.13 6.47 -29.27
C ASP A 262 -36.36 5.17 -29.56
N ARG A 263 -35.06 5.10 -29.20
CA ARG A 263 -34.20 3.91 -29.45
C ARG A 263 -34.68 2.61 -28.80
N ALA A 264 -35.59 2.69 -27.83
CA ALA A 264 -36.20 1.54 -27.15
C ALA A 264 -37.64 1.26 -27.60
N GLY A 265 -38.14 1.96 -28.63
CA GLY A 265 -39.49 1.81 -29.19
C GLY A 265 -40.47 2.89 -28.74
N ASP A 266 -40.30 3.42 -27.53
CA ASP A 266 -41.04 4.57 -26.99
C ASP A 266 -40.07 5.73 -26.74
N TYR A 267 -40.58 6.97 -26.71
CA TYR A 267 -39.79 8.14 -26.32
C TYR A 267 -39.50 8.11 -24.82
N ASP A 268 -38.32 7.61 -24.47
CA ASP A 268 -37.81 7.52 -23.09
C ASP A 268 -36.78 8.64 -22.83
N ILE A 269 -36.68 9.09 -21.57
CA ILE A 269 -35.65 10.03 -21.12
C ILE A 269 -34.36 9.26 -20.81
N TYR A 270 -33.25 9.73 -21.37
CA TYR A 270 -31.89 9.24 -21.19
C TYR A 270 -31.05 10.28 -20.45
N LEU A 271 -30.03 9.80 -19.75
CA LEU A 271 -29.01 10.59 -19.09
C LEU A 271 -27.65 10.28 -19.72
N ALA A 272 -26.97 11.32 -20.18
CA ALA A 272 -25.60 11.26 -20.65
C ALA A 272 -24.65 12.00 -19.71
N GLU A 273 -23.51 11.38 -19.41
CA GLU A 273 -22.40 12.02 -18.70
C GLU A 273 -21.47 12.70 -19.71
N LEU A 274 -21.18 13.98 -19.49
CA LEU A 274 -20.39 14.79 -20.41
C LEU A 274 -19.09 15.28 -19.77
N ARG A 275 -18.03 15.35 -20.57
CA ARG A 275 -16.83 16.15 -20.26
C ARG A 275 -16.83 17.39 -21.14
N VAL A 276 -16.95 18.55 -20.50
CA VAL A 276 -17.01 19.85 -21.19
C VAL A 276 -15.78 20.67 -20.82
N ASP A 277 -14.98 21.04 -21.81
CA ASP A 277 -13.86 21.96 -21.66
C ASP A 277 -14.18 23.28 -22.38
N PHE A 278 -14.59 24.26 -21.59
CA PHE A 278 -14.91 25.60 -22.09
C PHE A 278 -13.67 26.35 -22.63
N ALA A 279 -12.46 26.04 -22.16
CA ALA A 279 -11.24 26.71 -22.61
C ALA A 279 -10.81 26.19 -24.00
N HIS A 280 -10.86 24.87 -24.19
CA HIS A 280 -10.50 24.24 -25.46
C HIS A 280 -11.68 24.05 -26.43
N ARG A 281 -12.91 24.38 -25.99
CA ARG A 281 -14.16 24.22 -26.76
C ARG A 281 -14.43 22.78 -27.18
N SER A 282 -14.01 21.84 -26.33
CA SER A 282 -14.18 20.42 -26.59
C SER A 282 -15.27 19.83 -25.71
N LEU A 283 -15.96 18.86 -26.28
CA LEU A 283 -17.00 18.08 -25.65
C LEU A 283 -16.68 16.60 -25.87
N GLU A 284 -17.00 15.77 -24.90
CA GLU A 284 -16.95 14.32 -25.00
C GLU A 284 -18.13 13.73 -24.22
N VAL A 285 -18.68 12.64 -24.75
CA VAL A 285 -19.71 11.84 -24.12
C VAL A 285 -19.04 10.62 -23.49
N LEU A 286 -19.21 10.46 -22.19
CA LEU A 286 -18.56 9.38 -21.44
C LEU A 286 -19.44 8.13 -21.35
N GLN A 287 -20.74 8.34 -21.13
CA GLN A 287 -21.72 7.28 -20.95
C GLN A 287 -23.13 7.80 -21.24
N VAL A 288 -24.02 6.93 -21.73
CA VAL A 288 -25.45 7.18 -21.91
C VAL A 288 -26.25 6.03 -21.29
N GLN A 289 -27.30 6.34 -20.53
CA GLN A 289 -28.19 5.33 -19.94
C GLN A 289 -29.64 5.81 -19.87
N PRO A 290 -30.64 4.93 -20.04
CA PRO A 290 -32.04 5.29 -19.83
C PRO A 290 -32.31 5.54 -18.34
N LEU A 291 -33.23 6.45 -18.04
CA LEU A 291 -33.78 6.57 -16.70
C LEU A 291 -34.70 5.36 -16.37
N PRO A 292 -35.00 5.10 -15.08
CA PRO A 292 -35.79 3.94 -14.68
C PRO A 292 -37.16 3.88 -15.38
N LYS A 293 -37.48 2.73 -16.00
CA LYS A 293 -38.76 2.49 -16.71
C LYS A 293 -39.75 1.68 -15.87
N GLY A 294 -41.02 2.10 -15.88
CA GLY A 294 -42.12 1.45 -15.18
C GLY A 294 -43.39 2.29 -15.17
N GLU A 295 -44.50 1.69 -14.73
CA GLU A 295 -45.84 2.29 -14.81
C GLU A 295 -45.97 3.65 -14.09
N ASP A 296 -45.28 3.83 -12.96
CA ASP A 296 -45.25 5.08 -12.18
C ASP A 296 -43.80 5.59 -12.00
N SER A 297 -42.96 5.32 -13.01
CA SER A 297 -41.56 5.72 -13.06
C SER A 297 -41.36 6.97 -13.92
N LEU A 298 -40.11 7.43 -14.03
CA LEU A 298 -39.72 8.53 -14.92
C LEU A 298 -39.99 8.14 -16.38
N ASN A 299 -39.45 7.01 -16.82
CA ASN A 299 -39.81 6.40 -18.09
C ASN A 299 -41.02 5.49 -17.93
N SER A 300 -41.94 5.49 -18.90
CA SER A 300 -43.10 4.59 -18.90
C SER A 300 -43.31 4.00 -20.31
N PHE A 301 -44.49 3.45 -20.60
CA PHE A 301 -44.84 2.95 -21.94
C PHE A 301 -45.51 4.03 -22.81
N PHE A 302 -45.27 5.28 -22.45
CA PHE A 302 -45.83 6.49 -23.03
C PHE A 302 -44.69 7.42 -23.42
N ALA A 303 -44.98 8.47 -24.20
CA ALA A 303 -43.97 9.41 -24.63
C ALA A 303 -43.59 10.36 -23.50
N GLU A 304 -42.35 10.26 -23.01
CA GLU A 304 -41.78 11.12 -21.98
C GLU A 304 -40.88 12.16 -22.61
N LEU A 305 -41.33 13.41 -22.61
CA LEU A 305 -40.76 14.49 -23.41
C LEU A 305 -40.26 15.63 -22.52
N SER A 306 -39.39 16.48 -23.07
CA SER A 306 -39.05 17.79 -22.46
C SER A 306 -38.56 17.75 -21.00
N PRO A 307 -37.50 16.99 -20.66
CA PRO A 307 -36.95 16.98 -19.31
C PRO A 307 -36.42 18.35 -18.89
N ALA A 308 -36.71 18.77 -17.66
CA ALA A 308 -36.19 20.00 -17.06
C ALA A 308 -36.01 19.88 -15.54
N ILE A 309 -34.87 20.35 -15.05
CA ILE A 309 -34.58 20.41 -13.60
C ILE A 309 -34.50 21.88 -13.17
N PRO A 310 -35.30 22.30 -12.17
CA PRO A 310 -35.29 23.67 -11.69
C PRO A 310 -33.91 24.10 -11.13
N PRO A 311 -33.46 25.35 -11.38
CA PRO A 311 -32.30 25.92 -10.69
C PRO A 311 -32.64 26.27 -9.22
N PRO A 312 -31.64 26.51 -8.35
CA PRO A 312 -30.20 26.32 -8.59
C PRO A 312 -29.83 24.84 -8.66
N HIS A 313 -28.96 24.47 -9.62
CA HIS A 313 -28.49 23.08 -9.74
C HIS A 313 -27.51 22.69 -8.61
N PRO A 314 -26.50 23.52 -8.26
CA PRO A 314 -25.64 23.25 -7.11
C PRO A 314 -26.45 23.26 -5.82
N SER A 315 -26.46 22.14 -5.10
CA SER A 315 -27.10 22.02 -3.80
C SER A 315 -26.50 20.85 -3.02
N ALA A 316 -26.55 20.92 -1.69
CA ALA A 316 -26.06 19.88 -0.78
C ALA A 316 -26.87 18.59 -0.86
N ASP A 317 -28.14 18.66 -1.25
CA ASP A 317 -28.98 17.49 -1.46
C ASP A 317 -28.63 16.81 -2.79
N SER A 318 -28.89 15.52 -2.94
CA SER A 318 -28.79 14.81 -4.24
C SER A 318 -30.15 14.54 -4.88
N VAL A 319 -31.24 14.68 -4.13
CA VAL A 319 -32.60 14.52 -4.65
C VAL A 319 -33.05 15.83 -5.30
N ARG A 320 -33.60 15.72 -6.51
CA ARG A 320 -34.12 16.83 -7.33
C ARG A 320 -35.50 16.47 -7.84
N LEU A 321 -36.27 17.45 -8.29
CA LEU A 321 -37.46 17.21 -9.12
C LEU A 321 -37.06 17.27 -10.59
N LEU A 322 -37.41 16.23 -11.36
CA LEU A 322 -37.45 16.28 -12.81
C LEU A 322 -38.87 16.64 -13.24
N LEU A 323 -39.02 17.78 -13.93
CA LEU A 323 -40.23 18.10 -14.67
C LEU A 323 -40.10 17.56 -16.09
N PHE A 324 -41.19 17.05 -16.63
CA PHE A 324 -41.26 16.54 -17.99
C PHE A 324 -42.71 16.54 -18.46
N SER A 325 -42.92 16.32 -19.76
CA SER A 325 -44.22 16.25 -20.40
C SER A 325 -44.53 14.80 -20.76
N SER A 326 -45.77 14.36 -20.60
CA SER A 326 -46.12 12.96 -20.87
C SER A 326 -47.55 12.80 -21.39
N ASP A 327 -47.73 11.93 -22.38
CA ASP A 327 -49.05 11.52 -22.87
C ASP A 327 -49.61 10.31 -22.10
N ARG A 328 -49.02 10.00 -20.94
CA ARG A 328 -49.43 8.86 -20.11
C ARG A 328 -50.89 8.91 -19.69
N ASP A 329 -51.56 7.77 -19.86
CA ASP A 329 -52.97 7.58 -19.54
C ASP A 329 -53.92 8.62 -20.20
N THR A 330 -53.57 9.13 -21.40
CA THR A 330 -54.48 9.93 -22.26
C THR A 330 -55.78 9.19 -22.54
N LEU A 331 -55.67 7.89 -22.83
CA LEU A 331 -56.79 6.98 -22.83
C LEU A 331 -56.99 6.42 -21.42
N ALA A 332 -58.20 6.57 -20.90
CA ALA A 332 -58.54 6.14 -19.54
C ALA A 332 -58.26 4.64 -19.34
N ARG A 333 -57.37 4.31 -18.41
CA ARG A 333 -56.99 2.93 -18.09
C ARG A 333 -57.79 2.43 -16.90
N LYS A 334 -58.45 1.27 -17.04
CA LYS A 334 -59.22 0.67 -15.94
C LYS A 334 -58.29 0.14 -14.86
N LEU A 335 -58.53 0.56 -13.62
CA LEU A 335 -57.89 0.02 -12.42
C LEU A 335 -58.85 -0.98 -11.73
N SER A 336 -58.37 -1.62 -10.66
CA SER A 336 -59.21 -2.42 -9.77
C SER A 336 -60.33 -1.57 -9.14
N GLU A 337 -61.43 -2.23 -8.73
CA GLU A 337 -62.54 -1.61 -7.99
C GLU A 337 -63.34 -0.54 -8.74
N GLY A 338 -63.30 -0.53 -10.08
CA GLY A 338 -64.09 0.41 -10.89
C GLY A 338 -63.51 1.83 -10.93
N ARG A 339 -62.26 2.02 -10.50
CA ARG A 339 -61.48 3.24 -10.70
C ARG A 339 -60.89 3.29 -12.11
N VAL A 340 -60.64 4.49 -12.61
CA VAL A 340 -59.92 4.69 -13.88
C VAL A 340 -58.76 5.65 -13.68
N ARG A 341 -57.60 5.34 -14.24
CA ARG A 341 -56.47 6.26 -14.30
C ARG A 341 -56.55 7.07 -15.58
N LYS A 342 -56.49 8.40 -15.47
CA LYS A 342 -56.53 9.32 -16.62
C LYS A 342 -55.79 10.61 -16.31
N ASN A 343 -54.95 11.06 -17.23
CA ASN A 343 -54.37 12.40 -17.20
C ASN A 343 -55.44 13.50 -17.45
N VAL A 344 -55.05 14.77 -17.42
CA VAL A 344 -55.96 15.91 -17.60
C VAL A 344 -56.21 16.17 -19.09
N GLY A 345 -55.14 16.24 -19.88
CA GLY A 345 -55.15 16.59 -21.30
C GLY A 345 -54.53 15.54 -22.22
N ALA A 346 -54.06 15.98 -23.38
CA ALA A 346 -53.42 15.09 -24.36
C ALA A 346 -51.91 14.94 -24.12
N LEU A 347 -51.29 15.95 -23.51
CA LEU A 347 -49.89 15.96 -23.09
C LEU A 347 -49.84 16.81 -21.82
N ASP A 348 -49.48 16.20 -20.70
CA ASP A 348 -49.56 16.85 -19.39
C ASP A 348 -48.15 17.09 -18.83
N LEU A 349 -48.00 18.09 -17.94
CA LEU A 349 -46.78 18.24 -17.13
C LEU A 349 -46.80 17.31 -15.92
N TYR A 350 -45.63 16.73 -15.65
CA TYR A 350 -45.34 15.86 -14.52
C TYR A 350 -44.12 16.35 -13.77
N ALA A 351 -44.07 16.06 -12.47
CA ALA A 351 -42.88 16.22 -11.63
C ALA A 351 -42.64 14.96 -10.80
N LEU A 352 -41.47 14.36 -10.94
CA LEU A 352 -41.05 13.18 -10.17
C LEU A 352 -39.65 13.36 -9.59
N PRO A 353 -39.35 12.77 -8.42
CA PRO A 353 -38.03 12.86 -7.83
C PRO A 353 -36.98 12.09 -8.64
N ILE A 354 -35.79 12.65 -8.77
CA ILE A 354 -34.61 12.05 -9.39
C ILE A 354 -33.39 12.25 -8.49
N VAL A 355 -32.47 11.26 -8.45
CA VAL A 355 -31.21 11.38 -7.72
C VAL A 355 -30.11 11.82 -8.69
N LEU A 356 -29.78 13.10 -8.65
CA LEU A 356 -28.71 13.71 -9.44
C LEU A 356 -27.93 14.69 -8.57
N GLU A 357 -26.68 14.32 -8.30
CA GLU A 357 -25.77 15.15 -7.50
C GLU A 357 -25.13 16.25 -8.36
N CYS A 358 -25.10 17.47 -7.83
CA CYS A 358 -24.35 18.58 -8.40
C CYS A 358 -23.50 19.27 -7.33
N ARG A 359 -22.26 18.80 -7.16
CA ARG A 359 -21.28 19.37 -6.23
C ARG A 359 -19.88 19.39 -6.84
N PRO A 360 -18.97 20.24 -6.32
CA PRO A 360 -17.56 20.16 -6.66
C PRO A 360 -16.97 18.76 -6.42
N PRO A 361 -16.05 18.31 -7.28
CA PRO A 361 -15.27 17.09 -7.06
C PRO A 361 -14.46 17.14 -5.75
N ARG A 362 -14.41 16.02 -5.03
CA ARG A 362 -13.63 15.85 -3.79
C ARG A 362 -12.28 15.22 -4.08
N ILE A 363 -11.24 15.68 -3.39
CA ILE A 363 -9.92 15.06 -3.40
C ILE A 363 -9.71 14.38 -2.06
N THR A 364 -9.70 13.05 -2.04
CA THR A 364 -9.31 12.28 -0.86
C THR A 364 -7.83 11.95 -0.94
N TYR A 365 -7.09 12.24 0.12
CA TYR A 365 -5.69 11.88 0.28
C TYR A 365 -5.55 10.80 1.34
N GLU A 366 -4.84 9.71 1.01
CA GLU A 366 -4.52 8.61 1.90
C GLU A 366 -3.00 8.43 1.96
N LEU A 367 -2.44 8.56 3.17
CA LEU A 367 -1.04 8.31 3.47
C LEU A 367 -0.90 7.08 4.34
N VAL A 368 0.04 6.21 3.98
CA VAL A 368 0.42 5.04 4.79
C VAL A 368 1.91 5.07 5.10
N VAL A 369 2.29 4.66 6.31
CA VAL A 369 3.70 4.40 6.64
C VAL A 369 3.98 2.90 6.62
N LEU A 370 5.02 2.52 5.90
CA LEU A 370 5.39 1.13 5.65
C LEU A 370 6.86 0.88 5.98
N ASP A 371 7.14 -0.34 6.44
CA ASP A 371 8.49 -0.87 6.55
C ASP A 371 9.03 -1.18 5.13
N ARG A 372 10.18 -0.58 4.80
CA ARG A 372 10.83 -0.71 3.50
C ARG A 372 11.36 -2.12 3.23
N THR A 373 11.74 -2.85 4.27
CA THR A 373 12.27 -4.22 4.15
C THR A 373 11.16 -5.26 4.08
N ASP A 374 10.03 -5.01 4.74
CA ASP A 374 8.86 -5.90 4.74
C ASP A 374 7.56 -5.08 4.87
N PRO A 375 6.92 -4.68 3.77
CA PRO A 375 5.74 -3.81 3.81
C PRO A 375 4.52 -4.40 4.53
N ARG A 376 4.51 -5.70 4.84
CA ARG A 376 3.45 -6.36 5.62
C ARG A 376 3.65 -6.20 7.12
N ARG A 377 4.87 -5.87 7.55
CA ARG A 377 5.22 -5.65 8.94
C ARG A 377 4.73 -4.28 9.39
N PRO A 378 3.94 -4.21 10.48
CA PRO A 378 3.51 -2.92 11.00
C PRO A 378 4.71 -2.16 11.58
N VAL A 379 4.86 -0.90 11.19
CA VAL A 379 5.80 0.01 11.85
C VAL A 379 5.34 0.22 13.28
N LEU A 380 6.24 0.04 14.24
CA LEU A 380 5.95 0.22 15.66
C LEU A 380 5.81 1.70 16.00
N HIS A 381 4.82 2.06 16.82
CA HIS A 381 4.55 3.45 17.27
C HIS A 381 4.66 4.51 16.16
N PRO A 382 3.94 4.34 15.03
CA PRO A 382 4.03 5.27 13.92
C PRO A 382 3.41 6.61 14.28
N PHE A 383 3.86 7.67 13.62
CA PHE A 383 3.14 8.93 13.55
C PHE A 383 3.16 9.45 12.12
N LEU A 384 2.07 10.09 11.72
CA LEU A 384 1.89 10.73 10.42
C LEU A 384 1.30 12.11 10.64
N GLU A 385 1.66 13.04 9.77
CA GLU A 385 1.14 14.40 9.75
C GLU A 385 1.00 14.90 8.32
N LEU A 386 -0.04 15.71 8.10
CA LEU A 386 -0.25 16.47 6.88
C LEU A 386 -0.22 17.95 7.24
N ARG A 387 0.55 18.73 6.50
CA ARG A 387 0.72 20.18 6.69
C ARG A 387 0.30 20.96 5.45
N ASP A 388 -0.14 22.20 5.66
CA ASP A 388 -0.40 23.14 4.58
C ASP A 388 0.86 23.93 4.18
N ALA A 389 0.70 24.86 3.23
CA ALA A 389 1.77 25.72 2.73
C ALA A 389 2.43 26.63 3.80
N SER A 390 1.74 26.90 4.91
CA SER A 390 2.29 27.68 6.03
C SER A 390 3.07 26.83 7.02
N GLY A 391 3.07 25.50 6.82
CA GLY A 391 3.63 24.54 7.75
C GLY A 391 2.67 24.16 8.88
N GLN A 392 1.43 24.65 8.87
CA GLN A 392 0.43 24.31 9.88
C GLN A 392 -0.07 22.89 9.67
N THR A 393 -0.11 22.10 10.75
CA THR A 393 -0.66 20.75 10.74
C THR A 393 -2.17 20.78 10.53
N ILE A 394 -2.62 20.12 9.46
CA ILE A 394 -4.03 19.95 9.11
C ILE A 394 -4.62 18.76 9.85
N THR A 395 -3.89 17.65 9.86
CA THR A 395 -4.30 16.42 10.53
C THR A 395 -3.09 15.56 10.89
N THR A 396 -3.27 14.69 11.88
CA THR A 396 -2.25 13.74 12.35
C THR A 396 -2.86 12.37 12.56
N SER A 397 -2.00 11.35 12.59
CA SER A 397 -2.41 9.99 12.94
C SER A 397 -1.28 9.24 13.64
N THR A 398 -1.66 8.32 14.52
CA THR A 398 -0.75 7.39 15.21
C THR A 398 -0.99 5.92 14.84
N THR A 399 -1.88 5.65 13.89
CA THR A 399 -2.28 4.28 13.49
C THR A 399 -1.52 3.75 12.28
N GLY A 400 -0.58 4.54 11.75
CA GLY A 400 0.16 4.23 10.53
C GLY A 400 -0.61 4.52 9.23
N ARG A 401 -1.83 5.08 9.34
CA ARG A 401 -2.63 5.56 8.20
C ARG A 401 -3.23 6.91 8.50
N LEU A 402 -3.22 7.82 7.53
CA LEU A 402 -3.81 9.15 7.63
C LEU A 402 -4.69 9.38 6.41
N ARG A 403 -5.90 9.91 6.63
CA ARG A 403 -6.84 10.26 5.55
C ARG A 403 -7.32 11.70 5.73
N ALA A 404 -7.34 12.45 4.64
CA ALA A 404 -7.76 13.86 4.62
C ALA A 404 -8.50 14.20 3.32
N GLU A 405 -9.37 15.21 3.36
CA GLU A 405 -9.91 15.84 2.16
C GLU A 405 -9.06 17.08 1.82
N LEU A 406 -8.58 17.16 0.58
CA LEU A 406 -7.72 18.25 0.11
C LEU A 406 -8.49 19.26 -0.73
N GLN A 407 -8.03 20.50 -0.71
CA GLN A 407 -8.52 21.55 -1.59
C GLN A 407 -7.67 21.60 -2.87
N PRO A 408 -8.29 21.72 -4.05
CA PRO A 408 -7.57 21.88 -5.30
C PRO A 408 -6.57 23.05 -5.29
N GLY A 409 -5.43 22.87 -5.95
CA GLY A 409 -4.40 23.89 -6.17
C GLY A 409 -3.58 24.30 -4.94
N ARG A 410 -3.98 23.91 -3.73
CA ARG A 410 -3.21 24.17 -2.50
C ARG A 410 -1.98 23.28 -2.42
N LEU A 411 -0.91 23.82 -1.84
CA LEU A 411 0.33 23.10 -1.55
C LEU A 411 0.20 22.40 -0.20
N TYR A 412 0.52 21.11 -0.20
CA TYR A 412 0.54 20.25 0.97
C TYR A 412 1.89 19.59 1.13
N ALA A 413 2.27 19.26 2.35
CA ALA A 413 3.43 18.43 2.62
C ALA A 413 3.10 17.43 3.73
N ALA A 414 3.48 16.19 3.54
CA ALA A 414 3.17 15.11 4.45
C ALA A 414 4.45 14.46 4.99
N PHE A 415 4.45 14.21 6.29
CA PHE A 415 5.59 13.71 7.02
C PHE A 415 5.16 12.64 8.01
N GLY A 416 6.14 11.95 8.58
CA GLY A 416 5.89 10.97 9.62
C GLY A 416 7.14 10.25 10.04
N GLY A 417 6.96 9.17 10.78
CA GLY A 417 8.05 8.42 11.33
C GLY A 417 7.57 7.39 12.34
N SER A 418 8.49 6.93 13.16
CA SER A 418 8.22 6.11 14.33
C SER A 418 8.80 6.75 15.57
N ARG A 419 8.02 6.73 16.66
CA ARG A 419 8.48 7.07 18.02
C ARG A 419 9.02 5.86 18.78
N HIS A 420 9.14 4.71 18.12
CA HIS A 420 9.65 3.50 18.74
C HIS A 420 11.12 3.69 19.08
N SER A 421 11.43 3.48 20.35
CA SER A 421 12.77 3.44 20.89
C SER A 421 12.78 2.35 21.95
N SER A 422 13.47 1.25 21.68
CA SER A 422 13.67 0.20 22.67
C SER A 422 15.07 0.34 23.27
N PRO A 423 15.20 0.72 24.56
CA PRO A 423 16.50 0.73 25.21
C PRO A 423 17.08 -0.69 25.20
N GLU A 424 18.33 -0.79 24.77
CA GLU A 424 19.00 -2.01 24.30
C GLU A 424 18.91 -3.22 25.26
N CYS A 425 18.67 -4.40 24.66
CA CYS A 425 18.77 -5.76 25.24
C CYS A 425 17.62 -6.18 26.18
N VAL A 426 16.46 -6.52 25.59
CA VAL A 426 15.27 -7.02 26.32
C VAL A 426 14.95 -8.50 26.05
N ALA A 427 15.51 -9.10 24.98
CA ALA A 427 15.18 -10.46 24.54
C ALA A 427 16.38 -11.15 23.85
N PRO A 428 16.41 -12.50 23.80
CA PRO A 428 17.41 -13.27 23.06
C PRO A 428 17.20 -13.25 21.53
N GLU A 429 16.09 -12.67 21.04
CA GLU A 429 15.80 -12.54 19.60
C GLU A 429 16.22 -11.17 19.05
N PRO A 430 16.50 -11.04 17.73
CA PRO A 430 16.70 -9.73 17.10
C PRO A 430 15.48 -8.84 17.32
N VAL A 431 15.70 -7.65 17.86
CA VAL A 431 14.63 -6.68 18.14
C VAL A 431 14.85 -5.39 17.37
N ILE A 432 13.75 -4.77 16.93
CA ILE A 432 13.79 -3.44 16.33
C ILE A 432 14.03 -2.43 17.45
N ILE A 433 15.11 -1.65 17.34
CA ILE A 433 15.47 -0.61 18.30
C ILE A 433 15.01 0.79 17.88
N GLY A 434 14.70 0.96 16.59
CA GLY A 434 14.18 2.21 16.03
C GLY A 434 13.96 2.09 14.53
N TYR A 435 13.64 3.22 13.90
CA TYR A 435 13.46 3.32 12.46
C TYR A 435 14.23 4.51 11.90
N THR A 436 14.74 4.36 10.69
CA THR A 436 15.36 5.43 9.92
C THR A 436 14.55 5.75 8.66
N GLY A 437 14.74 6.93 8.11
CA GLY A 437 14.23 7.31 6.80
C GLY A 437 15.23 8.19 6.06
N LEU A 438 14.96 8.43 4.77
CA LEU A 438 15.81 9.27 3.94
C LEU A 438 15.31 10.71 3.97
N VAL A 439 16.20 11.65 4.28
CA VAL A 439 15.99 13.10 4.17
C VAL A 439 17.16 13.65 3.37
N GLU A 440 16.89 14.25 2.21
CA GLU A 440 17.93 14.81 1.32
C GLU A 440 19.07 13.81 0.98
N GLY A 441 18.73 12.53 0.87
CA GLY A 441 19.68 11.45 0.59
C GLY A 441 20.49 10.95 1.79
N GLN A 442 20.30 11.55 2.98
CA GLN A 442 20.89 11.08 4.22
C GLN A 442 19.93 10.21 5.02
N GLU A 443 20.45 9.15 5.63
CA GLU A 443 19.67 8.26 6.50
C GLU A 443 19.66 8.81 7.93
N LEU A 444 18.47 9.19 8.40
CA LEU A 444 18.28 9.81 9.72
C LEU A 444 17.28 9.01 10.56
N LEU A 445 17.50 8.99 11.88
CA LEU A 445 16.57 8.40 12.83
C LEU A 445 15.25 9.17 12.83
N SER A 446 14.15 8.45 12.54
CA SER A 446 12.81 9.05 12.42
C SER A 446 12.26 9.57 13.75
N LEU A 447 12.84 9.12 14.86
CA LEU A 447 12.50 9.57 16.20
C LEU A 447 12.77 11.08 16.39
N HIS A 448 13.77 11.61 15.69
CA HIS A 448 14.22 12.99 15.81
C HIS A 448 13.91 13.84 14.59
N HIS A 449 13.73 13.20 13.43
CA HIS A 449 13.52 13.88 12.14
C HIS A 449 12.28 13.29 11.45
N PRO A 450 11.18 14.05 11.33
CA PRO A 450 10.05 13.65 10.51
C PRO A 450 10.51 13.40 9.07
N ILE A 451 10.19 12.23 8.54
CA ILE A 451 10.56 11.79 7.20
C ILE A 451 9.46 12.23 6.23
N PRO A 452 9.79 12.86 5.08
CA PRO A 452 8.79 13.21 4.08
C PRO A 452 8.22 11.95 3.41
N SER A 453 6.94 11.99 3.06
CA SER A 453 6.33 11.00 2.16
C SER A 453 6.90 11.10 0.74
N GLU A 454 6.61 10.12 -0.12
CA GLU A 454 7.05 10.12 -1.53
C GLU A 454 6.62 11.38 -2.28
N LEU A 455 5.37 11.80 -2.16
CA LEU A 455 4.90 13.05 -2.80
C LEU A 455 5.51 14.31 -2.18
N SER A 456 6.08 14.22 -0.98
CA SER A 456 6.62 15.38 -0.26
C SER A 456 8.14 15.50 -0.33
N GLN A 457 8.84 14.56 -0.98
CA GLN A 457 10.32 14.57 -1.08
C GLN A 457 10.89 15.84 -1.73
N GLN A 458 10.12 16.50 -2.59
CA GLN A 458 10.51 17.73 -3.29
C GLN A 458 9.97 19.01 -2.60
N GLY A 459 9.61 18.95 -1.33
CA GLY A 459 9.09 20.10 -0.57
C GLY A 459 7.56 20.26 -0.59
N GLY A 460 6.84 19.23 -1.05
CA GLY A 460 5.38 19.16 -1.04
C GLY A 460 4.76 18.91 -2.42
N PHE A 461 3.44 18.79 -2.46
CA PHE A 461 2.66 18.46 -3.64
C PHE A 461 1.40 19.32 -3.78
N ARG A 462 0.91 19.47 -5.02
CA ARG A 462 -0.34 20.15 -5.37
C ARG A 462 -1.18 19.21 -6.21
N ILE A 463 -2.48 19.16 -5.92
CA ILE A 463 -3.44 18.43 -6.75
C ILE A 463 -4.24 19.45 -7.57
N PRO A 464 -4.22 19.40 -8.91
CA PRO A 464 -5.03 20.30 -9.73
C PRO A 464 -6.53 20.04 -9.50
N THR A 465 -7.38 20.99 -9.89
CA THR A 465 -8.84 20.80 -9.82
C THR A 465 -9.26 19.61 -10.67
N PRO A 466 -9.74 18.50 -10.07
CA PRO A 466 -10.09 17.33 -10.84
C PRO A 466 -11.49 17.50 -11.45
N SER A 467 -11.77 16.76 -12.52
CA SER A 467 -13.10 16.69 -13.14
C SER A 467 -14.04 15.70 -12.45
N ALA A 468 -13.52 14.85 -11.56
CA ALA A 468 -14.24 13.83 -10.82
C ALA A 468 -13.61 13.61 -9.43
N ASP A 469 -14.33 12.92 -8.54
CA ASP A 469 -13.77 12.59 -7.22
C ASP A 469 -12.49 11.78 -7.40
N THR A 470 -11.42 12.20 -6.72
CA THR A 470 -10.07 11.67 -6.92
C THR A 470 -9.52 11.14 -5.61
N LEU A 471 -8.97 9.93 -5.62
CA LEU A 471 -8.21 9.35 -4.52
C LEU A 471 -6.70 9.42 -4.82
N VAL A 472 -5.96 10.14 -3.99
CA VAL A 472 -4.50 10.23 -4.04
C VAL A 472 -3.93 9.34 -2.95
N ARG A 473 -3.11 8.36 -3.35
CA ARG A 473 -2.42 7.46 -2.42
C ARG A 473 -0.94 7.84 -2.35
N ASP A 474 -0.43 7.96 -1.13
CA ASP A 474 0.95 8.30 -0.85
C ASP A 474 1.53 7.34 0.19
N THR A 475 2.84 7.17 0.16
CA THR A 475 3.57 6.24 1.01
C THR A 475 4.73 6.95 1.69
N LEU A 476 4.91 6.63 2.97
CA LEU A 476 6.10 6.99 3.73
C LEU A 476 6.86 5.71 4.06
N TRP A 477 8.12 5.65 3.65
CA TRP A 477 8.96 4.47 3.84
C TRP A 477 9.94 4.66 5.00
N LEU A 478 9.95 3.71 5.93
CA LEU A 478 10.92 3.63 7.01
C LEU A 478 11.71 2.33 6.95
N THR A 479 12.98 2.38 7.35
CA THR A 479 13.85 1.21 7.46
C THR A 479 14.03 0.83 8.93
N PRO A 480 13.72 -0.41 9.35
CA PRO A 480 13.92 -0.85 10.73
C PRO A 480 15.40 -0.97 11.06
N GLN A 481 15.79 -0.48 12.23
CA GLN A 481 17.12 -0.66 12.80
C GLN A 481 17.08 -1.83 13.79
N TRP A 482 17.97 -2.80 13.59
CA TRP A 482 17.98 -4.07 14.33
C TRP A 482 19.12 -4.12 15.33
N TYR A 483 18.83 -4.61 16.52
CA TYR A 483 19.85 -5.07 17.47
C TYR A 483 19.86 -6.60 17.49
N THR A 484 21.04 -7.19 17.23
CA THR A 484 21.25 -8.64 17.31
C THR A 484 22.00 -8.97 18.60
N PRO A 485 21.42 -9.74 19.52
CA PRO A 485 22.10 -10.05 20.77
C PRO A 485 23.36 -10.92 20.60
N PRO A 486 24.39 -10.77 21.46
CA PRO A 486 25.61 -11.56 21.38
C PRO A 486 25.38 -13.02 21.85
N GLN A 487 26.26 -13.96 21.44
CA GLN A 487 26.23 -15.33 21.99
C GLN A 487 26.75 -15.35 23.43
N CYS A 488 26.12 -16.11 24.32
CA CYS A 488 26.52 -16.27 25.71
C CYS A 488 27.80 -17.11 25.83
N ARG A 489 27.94 -18.10 24.94
CA ARG A 489 28.98 -19.11 25.05
C ARG A 489 29.47 -19.56 23.68
N TRP A 490 30.79 -19.61 23.53
CA TRP A 490 31.45 -20.33 22.45
C TRP A 490 32.21 -21.52 23.03
N ILE A 491 32.05 -22.68 22.40
CA ILE A 491 32.74 -23.91 22.77
C ILE A 491 33.59 -24.33 21.58
N PHE A 492 34.86 -24.62 21.83
CA PHE A 492 35.81 -25.20 20.88
C PHE A 492 36.20 -26.57 21.41
N SER A 493 35.66 -27.63 20.81
CA SER A 493 35.75 -29.02 21.30
C SER A 493 35.48 -29.99 20.16
N GLU A 494 36.13 -31.17 20.14
CA GLU A 494 35.89 -32.23 19.13
C GLU A 494 34.43 -32.71 19.07
N ARG A 495 33.64 -32.43 20.09
CA ARG A 495 32.24 -32.83 20.15
C ARG A 495 31.33 -32.03 19.23
N LEU A 496 31.80 -30.90 18.74
CA LEU A 496 31.05 -30.11 17.78
C LEU A 496 31.39 -30.61 16.37
N ALA A 497 30.36 -30.93 15.58
CA ALA A 497 30.53 -31.27 14.17
C ALA A 497 31.01 -30.07 13.30
N ASP A 498 31.19 -28.90 13.91
CA ASP A 498 31.63 -27.67 13.25
C ASP A 498 33.16 -27.67 13.04
N PRO A 499 33.65 -27.74 11.78
CA PRO A 499 35.08 -27.74 11.49
C PRO A 499 35.80 -26.45 11.92
N LEU A 500 35.07 -25.36 12.20
CA LEU A 500 35.64 -24.10 12.70
C LEU A 500 35.84 -24.07 14.22
N ARG A 501 35.33 -25.07 14.97
CA ARG A 501 35.32 -25.09 16.44
C ARG A 501 35.94 -26.35 17.04
N ARG A 502 37.10 -26.76 16.49
CA ARG A 502 37.83 -27.98 16.91
C ARG A 502 38.68 -27.76 18.16
N SER A 503 38.95 -28.84 18.87
CA SER A 503 39.88 -28.85 20.01
C SER A 503 41.34 -28.82 19.52
N VAL A 504 42.30 -28.66 20.44
CA VAL A 504 43.72 -28.84 20.12
C VAL A 504 44.24 -30.13 20.76
N PRO A 505 44.47 -31.20 19.98
CA PRO A 505 44.95 -32.48 20.51
C PRO A 505 46.43 -32.45 20.91
N TYR A 506 46.78 -33.13 22.01
CA TYR A 506 48.17 -33.23 22.49
C TYR A 506 48.94 -34.39 21.86
N TYR A 507 48.25 -35.41 21.35
CA TYR A 507 48.74 -36.64 20.71
C TYR A 507 49.75 -37.50 21.53
N GLN A 508 50.81 -36.93 22.09
CA GLN A 508 51.87 -37.63 22.82
C GLN A 508 51.46 -38.13 24.21
N THR A 509 51.81 -39.39 24.50
CA THR A 509 51.65 -40.01 25.83
C THR A 509 52.70 -39.49 26.81
N ALA A 510 52.29 -39.18 28.05
CA ALA A 510 53.14 -38.73 29.16
C ALA A 510 54.04 -37.52 28.85
N PHE A 511 53.62 -36.68 27.89
CA PHE A 511 54.28 -35.44 27.52
C PHE A 511 53.32 -34.25 27.65
N TRP A 512 53.84 -33.12 28.12
CA TRP A 512 53.04 -31.97 28.56
C TRP A 512 52.96 -30.82 27.55
N GLU A 513 53.90 -30.71 26.63
CA GLU A 513 53.88 -29.62 25.65
C GLU A 513 52.98 -29.94 24.45
N VAL A 514 52.38 -28.92 23.86
CA VAL A 514 51.57 -29.06 22.65
C VAL A 514 52.47 -29.40 21.46
N ASN A 515 52.07 -30.39 20.68
CA ASN A 515 52.79 -30.86 19.50
C ASN A 515 52.56 -29.94 18.28
N THR A 516 53.02 -28.69 18.32
CA THR A 516 53.06 -27.80 17.14
C THR A 516 54.19 -28.19 16.19
N SER A 517 54.16 -27.77 14.92
CA SER A 517 55.25 -28.15 13.98
C SER A 517 56.61 -27.62 14.44
N ALA A 518 56.63 -26.44 15.06
CA ALA A 518 57.83 -25.84 15.66
C ALA A 518 58.29 -26.62 16.90
N ASN A 519 57.36 -26.99 17.77
CA ASN A 519 57.68 -27.71 19.00
C ASN A 519 58.16 -29.15 18.73
N LEU A 520 57.57 -29.88 17.78
CA LEU A 520 57.97 -31.24 17.45
C LEU A 520 59.47 -31.35 17.13
N GLN A 521 60.00 -30.43 16.31
CA GLN A 521 61.43 -30.43 15.96
C GLN A 521 62.30 -30.24 17.21
N ARG A 522 61.93 -29.30 18.08
CA ARG A 522 62.60 -29.10 19.37
C ARG A 522 62.48 -30.34 20.26
N HIS A 523 61.31 -30.95 20.38
CA HIS A 523 61.06 -32.14 21.19
C HIS A 523 61.92 -33.31 20.74
N LEU A 524 62.00 -33.59 19.43
CA LEU A 524 62.82 -34.66 18.90
C LEU A 524 64.32 -34.45 19.21
N SER A 525 64.79 -33.21 19.23
CA SER A 525 66.16 -32.88 19.65
C SER A 525 66.35 -33.10 21.15
N LEU A 526 65.40 -32.67 21.98
CA LEU A 526 65.45 -32.80 23.44
C LEU A 526 65.42 -34.27 23.86
N LEU A 527 64.59 -35.10 23.23
CA LEU A 527 64.48 -36.53 23.49
C LEU A 527 65.74 -37.33 23.11
N ARG A 528 66.72 -36.71 22.42
CA ARG A 528 68.04 -37.30 22.15
C ARG A 528 69.14 -36.75 23.06
N SER A 529 68.83 -35.74 23.87
CA SER A 529 69.79 -35.11 24.78
C SER A 529 70.05 -35.99 26.00
N ALA A 530 71.19 -35.76 26.66
CA ALA A 530 71.55 -36.47 27.90
C ALA A 530 70.48 -36.29 29.01
N ARG A 531 69.79 -35.16 29.03
CA ARG A 531 68.75 -34.85 30.01
C ARG A 531 67.55 -35.78 29.92
N TYR A 532 67.18 -36.21 28.72
CA TYR A 532 66.02 -37.06 28.49
C TYR A 532 66.40 -38.55 28.38
N ARG A 533 67.64 -38.93 28.69
CA ARG A 533 68.15 -40.30 28.51
C ARG A 533 67.23 -41.38 29.09
N ASP A 534 66.66 -41.13 30.26
CA ASP A 534 65.78 -42.06 30.98
C ASP A 534 64.28 -41.81 30.72
N ALA A 535 63.95 -40.95 29.76
CA ALA A 535 62.58 -40.56 29.40
C ALA A 535 61.89 -41.53 28.43
N GLY A 536 62.23 -42.83 28.52
CA GLY A 536 61.61 -43.89 27.71
C GLY A 536 60.10 -44.03 27.90
N PHE A 537 59.53 -43.40 28.93
CA PHE A 537 58.08 -43.30 29.15
C PHE A 537 57.39 -42.33 28.17
N ILE A 538 58.12 -41.43 27.50
CA ILE A 538 57.58 -40.56 26.44
C ILE A 538 57.54 -41.35 25.13
N GLU A 539 56.41 -41.25 24.43
CA GLU A 539 56.12 -42.08 23.25
C GLU A 539 57.15 -41.95 22.12
N LEU A 540 57.62 -40.73 21.84
CA LEU A 540 58.61 -40.46 20.79
C LEU A 540 60.06 -40.58 21.26
N HIS A 541 60.31 -41.07 22.47
CA HIS A 541 61.70 -41.28 22.93
C HIS A 541 62.34 -42.48 22.20
N PRO A 542 63.59 -42.40 21.72
CA PRO A 542 64.26 -43.50 21.02
C PRO A 542 64.44 -44.79 21.86
N SER A 543 64.38 -44.70 23.19
CA SER A 543 64.38 -45.85 24.11
C SER A 543 62.98 -46.27 24.59
N ASN A 544 61.90 -45.73 24.00
CA ASN A 544 60.54 -46.15 24.36
C ASN A 544 60.31 -47.64 24.05
N GLN A 545 59.66 -48.37 24.96
CA GLN A 545 59.45 -49.81 24.83
C GLN A 545 58.56 -50.17 23.62
N TYR A 546 57.59 -49.32 23.28
CA TYR A 546 56.61 -49.57 22.22
C TYR A 546 56.97 -48.98 20.86
N TRP A 547 57.76 -47.91 20.82
CA TRP A 547 58.09 -47.20 19.57
C TRP A 547 59.58 -47.00 19.35
N GLY A 548 60.39 -47.01 20.41
CA GLY A 548 61.83 -46.84 20.35
C GLY A 548 62.58 -48.08 19.85
N TYR A 549 63.85 -47.88 19.50
CA TYR A 549 64.75 -48.89 18.94
C TYR A 549 66.06 -49.06 19.73
N LEU A 550 66.43 -48.13 20.61
CA LEU A 550 67.75 -48.14 21.26
C LEU A 550 67.97 -49.28 22.26
N TRP A 551 66.90 -49.86 22.81
CA TRP A 551 66.99 -50.96 23.78
C TRP A 551 67.14 -52.34 23.14
N LEU A 552 66.99 -52.46 21.82
CA LEU A 552 67.13 -53.73 21.10
C LEU A 552 68.59 -54.07 20.85
N GLU A 553 69.05 -55.25 21.28
CA GLU A 553 70.42 -55.71 21.09
C GLU A 553 70.72 -56.19 19.67
N ASP A 554 69.78 -56.91 19.03
CA ASP A 554 69.91 -57.43 17.66
C ASP A 554 69.90 -56.29 16.61
N PRO A 555 70.98 -56.10 15.82
CA PRO A 555 71.06 -55.06 14.79
C PRO A 555 69.94 -55.13 13.74
N ALA A 556 69.51 -56.33 13.32
CA ALA A 556 68.49 -56.50 12.29
C ALA A 556 67.07 -56.16 12.79
N GLN A 557 66.79 -56.43 14.06
CA GLN A 557 65.55 -55.99 14.72
C GLN A 557 65.58 -54.50 15.04
N ARG A 558 66.72 -53.98 15.51
CA ARG A 558 66.94 -52.55 15.78
C ARG A 558 66.64 -51.70 14.54
N GLU A 559 67.15 -52.11 13.38
CA GLU A 559 66.93 -51.38 12.12
C GLU A 559 65.46 -51.42 11.66
N ARG A 560 64.80 -52.58 11.71
CA ARG A 560 63.36 -52.70 11.43
C ARG A 560 62.51 -51.82 12.36
N ARG A 561 62.91 -51.72 13.63
CA ARG A 561 62.25 -50.89 14.63
C ARG A 561 62.53 -49.40 14.40
N ARG A 562 63.74 -49.02 14.00
CA ARG A 562 64.09 -47.65 13.61
C ARG A 562 63.21 -47.14 12.48
N LEU A 563 62.97 -47.94 11.44
CA LEU A 563 62.04 -47.57 10.35
C LEU A 563 60.60 -47.39 10.83
N ARG A 564 60.12 -48.20 11.79
CA ARG A 564 58.80 -48.00 12.42
C ARG A 564 58.75 -46.72 13.26
N TYR A 565 59.81 -46.44 14.01
CA TYR A 565 59.96 -45.19 14.76
C TYR A 565 59.91 -43.97 13.84
N GLU A 566 60.62 -44.00 12.71
CA GLU A 566 60.62 -42.91 11.72
C GLU A 566 59.24 -42.68 11.10
N ARG A 567 58.51 -43.74 10.76
CA ARG A 567 57.11 -43.62 10.34
C ARG A 567 56.23 -43.00 11.43
N ARG A 568 56.45 -43.36 12.69
CA ARG A 568 55.71 -42.76 13.81
C ARG A 568 56.06 -41.27 13.96
N VAL A 569 57.32 -40.89 13.82
CA VAL A 569 57.75 -39.47 13.81
C VAL A 569 57.07 -38.71 12.66
N GLN A 570 56.99 -39.31 11.47
CA GLN A 570 56.28 -38.71 10.33
C GLN A 570 54.79 -38.50 10.64
N GLN A 571 54.10 -39.49 11.23
CA GLN A 571 52.71 -39.34 11.68
C GLN A 571 52.56 -38.16 12.66
N TYR A 572 53.47 -38.01 13.62
CA TYR A 572 53.45 -36.88 14.55
C TYR A 572 53.70 -35.53 13.87
N ALA A 573 54.44 -35.50 12.76
CA ALA A 573 54.57 -34.30 11.94
C ALA A 573 53.26 -33.94 11.22
N GLU A 574 52.44 -34.92 10.84
CA GLU A 574 51.10 -34.66 10.29
C GLU A 574 50.16 -34.15 11.37
N PHE A 575 50.16 -34.80 12.53
CA PHE A 575 49.43 -34.34 13.71
C PHE A 575 49.81 -32.91 14.11
N ALA A 576 51.10 -32.57 14.02
CA ALA A 576 51.56 -31.24 14.33
C ALA A 576 51.03 -30.16 13.38
N ARG A 577 50.87 -30.49 12.09
CA ARG A 577 50.21 -29.60 11.11
C ARG A 577 48.74 -29.38 11.44
N THR A 578 48.03 -30.42 11.87
CA THR A 578 46.62 -30.31 12.33
C THR A 578 46.51 -29.43 13.57
N VAL A 579 47.41 -29.63 14.55
CA VAL A 579 47.48 -28.81 15.77
C VAL A 579 47.73 -27.34 15.44
N ASP A 580 48.67 -27.04 14.53
CA ASP A 580 48.92 -25.67 14.08
C ASP A 580 47.68 -25.03 13.43
N ALA A 581 46.98 -25.79 12.59
CA ALA A 581 45.76 -25.33 11.94
C ALA A 581 44.64 -25.04 12.97
N ASN A 582 44.40 -25.97 13.90
CA ASN A 582 43.37 -25.81 14.93
C ASN A 582 43.67 -24.62 15.86
N LEU A 583 44.93 -24.44 16.28
CA LEU A 583 45.34 -23.30 17.09
C LEU A 583 45.14 -21.96 16.36
N ARG A 584 45.45 -21.90 15.06
CA ARG A 584 45.21 -20.69 14.25
C ARG A 584 43.73 -20.38 14.10
N LEU A 585 42.91 -21.38 13.75
CA LEU A 585 41.45 -21.22 13.63
C LEU A 585 40.83 -20.74 14.94
N LEU A 586 41.26 -21.30 16.06
CA LEU A 586 40.85 -20.87 17.40
C LEU A 586 41.25 -19.42 17.68
N ALA A 587 42.50 -19.04 17.42
CA ALA A 587 42.99 -17.69 17.62
C ALA A 587 42.28 -16.66 16.71
N ASP A 588 42.09 -16.98 15.43
CA ASP A 588 41.37 -16.14 14.46
C ASP A 588 39.89 -15.98 14.87
N SER A 589 39.24 -17.04 15.35
CA SER A 589 37.86 -16.96 15.83
C SER A 589 37.73 -16.03 17.03
N ILE A 590 38.64 -16.13 18.00
CA ILE A 590 38.66 -15.26 19.18
C ILE A 590 38.91 -13.80 18.76
N THR A 591 39.90 -13.54 17.90
CA THR A 591 40.36 -12.19 17.58
C THR A 591 39.52 -11.46 16.55
N ARG A 592 39.01 -12.16 15.53
CA ARG A 592 38.28 -11.55 14.41
C ARG A 592 36.77 -11.57 14.57
N ILE A 593 36.23 -12.44 15.40
CA ILE A 593 34.77 -12.63 15.55
C ILE A 593 34.34 -12.30 16.97
N ILE A 594 34.89 -12.99 17.97
CA ILE A 594 34.36 -12.94 19.34
C ILE A 594 34.73 -11.61 20.02
N LEU A 595 36.00 -11.23 20.02
CA LEU A 595 36.47 -10.00 20.68
C LEU A 595 35.82 -8.73 20.11
N PRO A 596 35.72 -8.51 18.78
CA PRO A 596 35.09 -7.32 18.23
C PRO A 596 33.63 -7.17 18.66
N ARG A 597 32.85 -8.27 18.61
CA ARG A 597 31.45 -8.29 19.04
C ARG A 597 31.32 -8.04 20.54
N PHE A 598 32.20 -8.63 21.34
CA PHE A 598 32.24 -8.37 22.78
C PHE A 598 32.53 -6.90 23.08
N LEU A 599 33.51 -6.28 22.41
CA LEU A 599 33.86 -4.89 22.67
C LEU A 599 32.75 -3.92 22.24
N GLU A 600 32.03 -4.22 21.17
CA GLU A 600 30.83 -3.48 20.80
C GLU A 600 29.77 -3.57 21.91
N TYR A 601 29.46 -4.78 22.39
CA TYR A 601 28.53 -4.97 23.52
C TYR A 601 28.99 -4.24 24.80
N ALA A 602 30.28 -4.34 25.13
CA ALA A 602 30.85 -3.75 26.34
C ALA A 602 30.85 -2.21 26.35
N ARG A 603 30.79 -1.54 25.19
CA ARG A 603 30.62 -0.08 25.12
C ARG A 603 29.32 0.38 25.79
N HIS A 604 28.27 -0.42 25.66
CA HIS A 604 26.95 -0.14 26.20
C HIS A 604 26.74 -0.79 27.59
N ARG A 605 27.56 -1.80 27.92
CA ARG A 605 27.50 -2.57 29.18
C ARG A 605 28.89 -2.65 29.84
N PRO A 606 29.33 -1.62 30.59
CA PRO A 606 30.67 -1.60 31.19
C PRO A 606 30.96 -2.72 32.20
N ALA A 607 29.91 -3.34 32.76
CA ALA A 607 30.00 -4.48 33.64
C ALA A 607 30.28 -5.81 32.91
N ALA A 608 30.19 -5.83 31.57
CA ALA A 608 30.41 -7.01 30.76
C ALA A 608 31.87 -7.46 30.78
N LYS A 609 32.07 -8.77 30.82
CA LYS A 609 33.36 -9.46 30.84
C LYS A 609 33.34 -10.63 29.86
N LEU A 610 34.48 -10.86 29.21
CA LEU A 610 34.70 -12.03 28.37
C LEU A 610 35.68 -12.98 29.07
N ILE A 611 35.23 -14.18 29.41
CA ILE A 611 36.07 -15.19 30.09
C ILE A 611 36.47 -16.25 29.07
N ILE A 612 37.76 -16.47 28.87
CA ILE A 612 38.33 -17.50 27.98
C ILE A 612 38.99 -18.56 28.85
N THR A 613 38.36 -19.72 29.01
CA THR A 613 38.89 -20.86 29.79
C THR A 613 39.47 -21.91 28.86
N LEU A 614 40.75 -22.22 29.05
CA LEU A 614 41.41 -23.32 28.37
C LEU A 614 41.45 -24.54 29.30
N ALA A 615 40.78 -25.63 28.92
CA ALA A 615 40.74 -26.87 29.70
C ALA A 615 41.55 -27.96 29.00
N ALA A 616 42.65 -28.39 29.61
CA ALA A 616 43.46 -29.49 29.11
C ALA A 616 43.04 -30.83 29.74
N TYR A 617 42.53 -31.73 28.91
CA TYR A 617 42.14 -33.08 29.30
C TYR A 617 43.29 -34.06 29.13
N SER A 618 43.48 -34.90 30.13
CA SER A 618 44.41 -36.03 30.12
C SER A 618 43.68 -37.37 29.85
N ASP A 619 44.47 -38.43 29.76
CA ASP A 619 44.01 -39.79 29.54
C ASP A 619 43.47 -40.40 30.86
N ILE A 620 42.55 -41.37 30.81
CA ILE A 620 42.11 -42.12 32.00
C ILE A 620 43.18 -43.13 32.47
N ARG A 621 44.14 -43.46 31.61
CA ARG A 621 45.19 -44.43 31.94
C ARG A 621 46.21 -43.86 32.94
N PRO A 622 46.57 -44.62 34.00
CA PRO A 622 47.57 -44.16 34.96
C PRO A 622 48.95 -44.08 34.31
N ILE A 623 49.73 -43.09 34.71
CA ILE A 623 51.16 -43.04 34.38
C ILE A 623 51.90 -43.85 35.42
N VAL A 624 52.55 -44.93 34.99
CA VAL A 624 53.30 -45.85 35.86
C VAL A 624 54.75 -45.42 36.08
N ARG A 625 55.28 -44.57 35.19
CA ARG A 625 56.64 -44.02 35.27
C ARG A 625 56.69 -42.69 34.53
N GLY A 626 57.27 -41.67 35.17
CA GLY A 626 57.54 -40.39 34.54
C GLY A 626 57.67 -39.25 35.54
N GLU A 627 58.45 -38.25 35.17
CA GLU A 627 58.63 -37.00 35.92
C GLU A 627 58.68 -35.82 34.95
N TYR A 628 58.46 -34.61 35.46
CA TYR A 628 58.54 -33.39 34.69
C TYR A 628 60.00 -32.99 34.44
N LEU A 629 60.44 -33.09 33.18
CA LEU A 629 61.81 -32.83 32.75
C LEU A 629 62.01 -31.42 32.17
N GLY A 630 61.13 -30.45 32.49
CA GLY A 630 61.30 -29.06 32.06
C GLY A 630 62.35 -28.32 32.90
N THR A 631 63.01 -27.29 32.33
CA THR A 631 64.06 -26.51 33.03
C THR A 631 63.54 -25.69 34.20
N ASP A 632 62.31 -25.20 34.08
CA ASP A 632 61.77 -24.16 34.95
C ASP A 632 60.55 -24.66 35.72
N THR A 633 60.38 -24.15 36.94
CA THR A 633 59.14 -24.30 37.70
C THR A 633 58.02 -23.57 36.99
N VAL A 634 57.00 -24.32 36.58
CA VAL A 634 55.80 -23.76 35.95
C VAL A 634 54.87 -23.28 37.05
N CYS A 635 54.58 -21.97 37.10
CA CYS A 635 53.62 -21.39 38.04
C CYS A 635 52.57 -20.53 37.33
N TYR A 636 51.29 -20.70 37.69
CA TYR A 636 50.16 -19.92 37.19
C TYR A 636 48.93 -20.07 38.10
N ILE A 637 47.96 -19.17 37.97
CA ILE A 637 46.63 -19.31 38.58
C ILE A 637 45.80 -20.28 37.73
N GLY A 638 45.63 -21.50 38.23
CA GLY A 638 44.86 -22.55 37.56
C GLY A 638 43.40 -22.57 38.03
N GLY A 639 42.46 -22.72 37.11
CA GLY A 639 41.04 -22.75 37.46
C GLY A 639 40.09 -22.53 36.29
N HIS A 640 38.79 -22.46 36.59
CA HIS A 640 37.72 -22.24 35.63
C HIS A 640 36.65 -21.28 36.18
N TYR A 641 35.79 -20.80 35.28
CA TYR A 641 34.57 -20.10 35.64
C TYR A 641 33.43 -21.10 35.91
N ASP A 642 32.86 -21.04 37.10
CA ASP A 642 31.72 -21.84 37.52
C ASP A 642 30.43 -21.03 37.31
N SER A 643 29.68 -21.39 36.27
CA SER A 643 28.42 -20.72 35.92
C SER A 643 27.32 -20.93 36.95
N LEU A 644 27.36 -22.00 37.75
CA LEU A 644 26.36 -22.27 38.80
C LEU A 644 26.63 -21.40 40.04
N ALA A 645 27.90 -21.25 40.40
CA ALA A 645 28.33 -20.38 41.50
C ALA A 645 28.49 -18.90 41.08
N ALA A 646 28.35 -18.59 39.79
CA ALA A 646 28.57 -17.26 39.22
C ALA A 646 29.93 -16.66 39.62
N GLY A 647 31.00 -17.46 39.60
CA GLY A 647 32.30 -17.05 40.13
C GLY A 647 33.48 -17.87 39.62
N PHE A 648 34.69 -17.48 40.03
CA PHE A 648 35.93 -18.18 39.66
C PHE A 648 36.31 -19.21 40.72
N ARG A 649 36.60 -20.44 40.29
CA ARG A 649 37.26 -21.47 41.11
C ARG A 649 38.72 -21.56 40.70
N VAL A 650 39.60 -20.92 41.47
CA VAL A 650 41.02 -20.76 41.12
C VAL A 650 41.94 -21.14 42.28
N GLN A 651 43.14 -21.59 41.94
CA GLN A 651 44.22 -21.93 42.87
C GLN A 651 45.58 -21.60 42.27
N LEU A 652 46.59 -21.36 43.11
CA LEU A 652 47.97 -21.28 42.65
C LEU A 652 48.46 -22.69 42.32
N VAL A 653 48.89 -22.89 41.06
CA VAL A 653 49.54 -24.12 40.60
C VAL A 653 51.01 -23.85 40.42
N CYS A 654 51.88 -24.66 41.03
CA CYS A 654 53.32 -24.64 40.80
C CYS A 654 53.86 -26.07 40.65
N VAL A 655 54.53 -26.35 39.53
CA VAL A 655 55.10 -27.67 39.21
C VAL A 655 56.62 -27.51 38.98
N PRO A 656 57.48 -27.93 39.94
CA PRO A 656 58.93 -27.83 39.82
C PRO A 656 59.52 -28.96 38.96
N PRO A 657 60.71 -28.76 38.35
CA PRO A 657 61.46 -29.84 37.70
C PRO A 657 61.61 -31.07 38.61
N GLY A 658 61.44 -32.27 38.05
CA GLY A 658 61.42 -33.54 38.80
C GLY A 658 60.09 -33.87 39.48
N ALA A 659 59.05 -33.04 39.34
CA ALA A 659 57.72 -33.37 39.84
C ALA A 659 57.21 -34.67 39.20
N SER A 660 56.69 -35.58 40.03
CA SER A 660 56.14 -36.86 39.57
C SER A 660 54.99 -36.65 38.60
N LEU A 661 55.04 -37.36 37.47
CA LEU A 661 53.89 -37.53 36.58
C LEU A 661 53.11 -38.81 36.91
N VAL A 662 53.62 -39.64 37.82
CA VAL A 662 53.00 -40.90 38.24
C VAL A 662 51.75 -40.62 39.05
N GLY A 663 50.65 -41.28 38.70
CA GLY A 663 49.37 -41.11 39.38
C GLY A 663 48.23 -41.75 38.61
N ALA A 664 47.15 -42.07 39.33
CA ALA A 664 45.92 -42.57 38.73
C ALA A 664 45.10 -41.46 38.08
N ASP A 665 45.29 -40.21 38.46
CA ASP A 665 44.46 -39.05 38.05
C ASP A 665 45.16 -38.10 37.06
N ASN A 666 46.39 -38.42 36.64
CA ASN A 666 47.19 -37.60 35.71
C ASN A 666 47.17 -36.09 36.03
N ASP A 667 47.00 -35.71 37.31
CA ASP A 667 46.70 -34.34 37.72
C ASP A 667 47.85 -33.39 37.36
N THR A 668 49.07 -33.75 37.75
CA THR A 668 50.29 -32.97 37.44
C THR A 668 50.50 -32.82 35.92
N LEU A 669 50.25 -33.87 35.14
CA LEU A 669 50.36 -33.80 33.69
C LEU A 669 49.28 -32.89 33.07
N SER A 670 48.04 -32.95 33.57
CA SER A 670 46.95 -32.09 33.09
C SER A 670 47.22 -30.61 33.37
N LYS A 671 47.80 -30.28 34.54
CA LYS A 671 48.22 -28.93 34.92
C LYS A 671 49.33 -28.40 34.00
N LEU A 672 50.34 -29.22 33.73
CA LEU A 672 51.39 -28.84 32.79
C LEU A 672 50.80 -28.63 31.37
N ARG A 673 49.95 -29.54 30.89
CA ARG A 673 49.28 -29.39 29.59
C ARG A 673 48.45 -28.12 29.52
N ALA A 674 47.69 -27.77 30.55
CA ALA A 674 46.93 -26.53 30.60
C ALA A 674 47.83 -25.31 30.45
N TYR A 675 48.96 -25.28 31.18
CA TYR A 675 49.93 -24.18 31.07
C TYR A 675 50.54 -24.07 29.67
N TYR A 676 51.08 -25.16 29.13
CA TYR A 676 51.72 -25.13 27.81
C TYR A 676 50.71 -24.90 26.68
N GLY A 677 49.49 -25.44 26.79
CA GLY A 677 48.36 -25.15 25.91
C GLY A 677 47.99 -23.68 25.87
N TYR A 678 47.84 -23.07 27.04
CA TYR A 678 47.61 -21.63 27.19
C TYR A 678 48.74 -20.81 26.57
N ARG A 679 50.00 -21.18 26.79
CA ARG A 679 51.15 -20.46 26.25
C ARG A 679 51.18 -20.46 24.72
N GLU A 680 50.87 -21.59 24.09
CA GLU A 680 50.78 -21.68 22.62
C GLU A 680 49.65 -20.81 22.05
N LEU A 681 48.44 -20.89 22.64
CA LEU A 681 47.32 -20.06 22.19
C LEU A 681 47.64 -18.56 22.40
N LEU A 682 48.17 -18.19 23.56
CA LEU A 682 48.54 -16.81 23.85
C LEU A 682 49.58 -16.28 22.87
N GLY A 683 50.57 -17.10 22.49
CA GLY A 683 51.59 -16.74 21.51
C GLY A 683 51.01 -16.38 20.14
N LEU A 684 49.85 -16.94 19.77
CA LEU A 684 49.10 -16.56 18.58
C LEU A 684 48.22 -15.33 18.80
N LEU A 685 47.47 -15.29 19.92
CA LEU A 685 46.61 -14.14 20.24
C LEU A 685 47.39 -12.83 20.36
N LEU A 686 48.60 -12.86 20.92
CA LEU A 686 49.46 -11.67 21.06
C LEU A 686 50.03 -11.15 19.73
N ARG A 687 49.84 -11.84 18.61
CA ARG A 687 50.17 -11.31 17.28
C ARG A 687 49.12 -10.31 16.78
N ASP A 688 47.92 -10.35 17.36
CA ASP A 688 46.82 -9.48 16.99
C ASP A 688 46.88 -8.13 17.71
N THR A 689 46.66 -7.04 16.96
CA THR A 689 46.78 -5.67 17.47
C THR A 689 45.69 -5.30 18.49
N LEU A 690 44.52 -5.92 18.43
CA LEU A 690 43.45 -5.69 19.41
C LEU A 690 43.84 -6.30 20.75
N VAL A 691 44.34 -7.53 20.75
CA VAL A 691 44.80 -8.23 21.96
C VAL A 691 45.98 -7.48 22.59
N GLN A 692 46.94 -7.02 21.79
CA GLN A 692 48.05 -6.19 22.29
C GLN A 692 47.55 -4.90 22.96
N ARG A 693 46.55 -4.22 22.38
CA ARG A 693 45.94 -3.04 23.00
C ARG A 693 45.26 -3.37 24.33
N LEU A 694 44.45 -4.43 24.38
CA LEU A 694 43.80 -4.87 25.61
C LEU A 694 44.83 -5.23 26.69
N ARG A 695 45.97 -5.79 26.29
CA ARG A 695 47.08 -6.09 27.19
C ARG A 695 47.73 -4.82 27.74
N GLN A 696 48.05 -3.86 26.87
CA GLN A 696 48.70 -2.61 27.26
C GLN A 696 47.79 -1.72 28.12
N SER A 697 46.47 -1.74 27.90
CA SER A 697 45.49 -0.99 28.69
C SER A 697 45.10 -1.66 30.01
N GLY A 698 45.67 -2.82 30.35
CA GLY A 698 45.33 -3.58 31.55
C GLY A 698 43.97 -4.27 31.51
N GLN A 699 43.28 -4.26 30.36
CA GLN A 699 41.96 -4.88 30.17
C GLN A 699 42.03 -6.40 29.94
N LEU A 700 43.21 -6.96 29.68
CA LEU A 700 43.44 -8.41 29.54
C LEU A 700 44.20 -8.97 30.76
N LEU A 701 43.52 -9.82 31.54
CA LEU A 701 44.12 -10.57 32.64
C LEU A 701 44.49 -11.98 32.20
N LEU A 702 45.74 -12.37 32.48
CA LEU A 702 46.29 -13.68 32.14
C LEU A 702 46.57 -14.54 33.39
N PRO A 703 46.54 -15.87 33.29
CA PRO A 703 46.81 -16.79 34.42
C PRO A 703 48.19 -16.61 35.06
N THR A 704 49.16 -16.07 34.33
CA THR A 704 50.55 -15.91 34.78
C THR A 704 50.86 -14.51 35.30
N ASP A 705 49.88 -13.61 35.37
CA ASP A 705 50.09 -12.21 35.73
C ASP A 705 50.30 -11.97 37.23
N THR A 706 49.92 -12.95 38.05
CA THR A 706 50.04 -12.92 39.51
C THR A 706 50.28 -14.33 40.03
N ARG A 707 50.76 -14.41 41.27
CA ARG A 707 50.92 -15.65 42.04
C ARG A 707 50.02 -15.70 43.28
N SER A 708 49.08 -14.75 43.43
CA SER A 708 48.10 -14.72 44.52
C SER A 708 46.68 -14.84 43.98
N VAL A 709 45.88 -15.68 44.63
CA VAL A 709 44.45 -15.84 44.29
C VAL A 709 43.68 -14.55 44.61
N GLU A 710 44.03 -13.88 45.70
CA GLU A 710 43.43 -12.61 46.13
C GLU A 710 43.74 -11.48 45.15
N GLU A 711 44.99 -11.39 44.69
CA GLU A 711 45.38 -10.43 43.66
C GLU A 711 44.71 -10.73 42.32
N PHE A 712 44.58 -12.01 41.95
CA PHE A 712 43.86 -12.42 40.75
C PHE A 712 42.40 -11.94 40.79
N ALA A 713 41.69 -12.20 41.90
CA ALA A 713 40.30 -11.79 42.07
C ALA A 713 40.12 -10.27 41.96
N ARG A 714 41.05 -9.49 42.53
CA ARG A 714 41.05 -8.03 42.44
C ARG A 714 41.23 -7.54 41.00
N ARG A 715 42.20 -8.11 40.27
CA ARG A 715 42.49 -7.70 38.88
C ARG A 715 41.42 -8.18 37.90
N ALA A 716 40.77 -9.32 38.18
CA ALA A 716 39.66 -9.83 37.38
C ALA A 716 38.45 -8.88 37.42
N ALA A 717 38.27 -8.20 38.54
CA ALA A 717 37.23 -7.20 38.72
C ALA A 717 37.35 -6.02 37.73
N ASP A 718 38.58 -5.63 37.39
CA ASP A 718 38.89 -4.46 36.53
C ASP A 718 39.11 -4.86 35.06
N ALA A 719 39.64 -6.05 34.80
CA ALA A 719 39.88 -6.54 33.44
C ALA A 719 38.58 -6.75 32.66
N SER A 720 38.55 -6.45 31.36
CA SER A 720 37.40 -6.73 30.48
C SER A 720 37.46 -8.15 29.91
N VAL A 721 38.66 -8.69 29.70
CA VAL A 721 38.91 -10.04 29.19
C VAL A 721 39.78 -10.80 30.18
N ILE A 722 39.34 -12.00 30.54
CA ILE A 722 39.98 -12.83 31.58
C ILE A 722 40.29 -14.18 30.95
N VAL A 723 41.57 -14.56 30.95
CA VAL A 723 42.01 -15.87 30.47
C VAL A 723 42.27 -16.78 31.67
N LEU A 724 41.75 -18.01 31.61
CA LEU A 724 41.89 -19.05 32.63
C LEU A 724 42.51 -20.30 32.00
N ALA A 725 43.26 -21.08 32.78
CA ALA A 725 43.82 -22.35 32.35
C ALA A 725 43.53 -23.43 33.41
N GLU A 726 43.01 -24.57 32.99
CA GLU A 726 42.60 -25.66 33.87
C GLU A 726 43.15 -27.00 33.38
N GLY A 727 43.80 -27.74 34.28
CA GLY A 727 44.11 -29.14 34.08
C GLY A 727 42.94 -30.01 34.53
N ARG A 728 42.43 -30.88 33.66
CA ARG A 728 41.37 -31.86 33.96
C ARG A 728 41.91 -33.27 33.80
N TYR A 729 41.56 -34.14 34.75
CA TYR A 729 42.01 -35.53 34.74
C TYR A 729 41.60 -36.26 33.46
N TYR A 730 40.31 -36.50 33.23
CA TYR A 730 39.80 -37.08 31.99
C TYR A 730 38.38 -36.58 31.71
N ASP A 731 37.92 -36.80 30.50
CA ASP A 731 36.56 -36.50 30.10
C ASP A 731 35.64 -37.72 30.32
N PRO A 732 34.76 -37.73 31.34
CA PRO A 732 33.95 -38.90 31.67
C PRO A 732 32.88 -39.23 30.63
N GLN A 733 32.58 -38.32 29.69
CA GLN A 733 31.57 -38.55 28.66
C GLN A 733 32.16 -39.16 27.39
N VAL A 734 33.50 -39.16 27.25
CA VAL A 734 34.19 -39.92 26.22
C VAL A 734 34.31 -41.35 26.73
N ARG A 735 33.61 -42.29 26.11
CA ARG A 735 33.73 -43.73 26.44
C ARG A 735 34.92 -44.32 25.69
N PRO A 736 36.04 -44.62 26.34
CA PRO A 736 37.14 -45.28 25.68
C PRO A 736 36.73 -46.70 25.29
N GLN A 737 36.85 -47.06 24.01
CA GLN A 737 36.83 -48.46 23.61
C GLN A 737 38.18 -49.08 24.05
N LEU A 738 38.15 -50.01 25.01
CA LEU A 738 39.36 -50.62 25.55
C LEU A 738 39.71 -51.91 24.79
N ALA A 739 40.75 -51.85 23.96
CA ALA A 739 41.60 -53.00 23.62
C ALA A 739 43.07 -52.50 23.63
N GLY A 740 44.00 -53.34 24.10
CA GLY A 740 45.35 -52.93 24.52
C GLY A 740 46.28 -52.41 23.43
N TYR A 741 47.52 -52.08 23.82
CA TYR A 741 48.65 -51.60 23.00
C TYR A 741 49.17 -52.61 21.92
N TYR A 742 48.30 -53.35 21.23
CA TYR A 742 48.68 -54.55 20.47
C TYR A 742 48.25 -54.54 19.00
N GLY A 743 48.72 -53.54 18.25
CA GLY A 743 49.11 -53.67 16.84
C GLY A 743 48.14 -54.39 15.88
N ARG A 744 46.83 -54.38 16.14
CA ARG A 744 45.81 -54.86 15.19
C ARG A 744 45.42 -53.73 14.23
N GLU A 745 44.89 -54.08 13.06
CA GLU A 745 44.23 -53.11 12.19
C GLU A 745 43.03 -52.51 12.94
N GLY A 746 43.01 -51.18 13.10
CA GLY A 746 42.03 -50.45 13.92
C GLY A 746 42.48 -50.13 15.35
N ASP A 747 43.73 -50.44 15.73
CA ASP A 747 44.22 -50.32 17.11
C ASP A 747 44.94 -48.99 17.36
N TYR A 748 44.18 -47.91 17.34
CA TYR A 748 44.54 -46.62 17.94
C TYR A 748 43.26 -46.02 18.52
N TYR A 749 43.29 -45.61 19.78
CA TYR A 749 42.37 -44.57 20.24
C TYR A 749 42.41 -43.43 19.21
N GLU A 750 41.29 -42.82 18.86
CA GLU A 750 41.32 -41.45 18.37
C GLU A 750 41.83 -40.59 19.54
N LEU A 751 43.15 -40.59 19.75
CA LEU A 751 43.86 -39.90 20.85
C LEU A 751 43.50 -38.40 20.87
N ASP A 752 43.13 -37.91 19.70
CA ASP A 752 42.46 -36.66 19.34
C ASP A 752 41.31 -36.32 20.30
N THR A 753 40.45 -37.32 20.57
CA THR A 753 39.21 -37.16 21.32
C THR A 753 39.40 -37.30 22.82
N VAL A 754 40.53 -37.85 23.31
CA VAL A 754 40.77 -38.09 24.75
C VAL A 754 41.74 -37.08 25.35
N ARG A 755 42.79 -36.70 24.61
CA ARG A 755 43.89 -35.85 25.10
C ARG A 755 43.94 -34.56 24.33
N ARG A 756 43.25 -33.53 24.84
CA ARG A 756 42.99 -32.33 24.06
C ARG A 756 42.86 -31.09 24.93
N LEU A 757 42.98 -29.94 24.29
CA LEU A 757 42.68 -28.63 24.83
C LEU A 757 41.33 -28.19 24.28
N ASP A 758 40.34 -28.12 25.16
CA ASP A 758 39.06 -27.48 24.84
C ASP A 758 39.12 -26.01 25.29
N VAL A 759 38.51 -25.12 24.52
CA VAL A 759 38.40 -23.70 24.89
C VAL A 759 36.94 -23.32 25.02
N PHE A 760 36.61 -22.69 26.15
CA PHE A 760 35.29 -22.16 26.44
C PHE A 760 35.39 -20.64 26.54
N VAL A 761 34.59 -19.92 25.78
CA VAL A 761 34.48 -18.47 25.88
C VAL A 761 33.10 -18.13 26.40
N GLU A 762 33.01 -17.45 27.54
CA GLU A 762 31.75 -17.07 28.17
C GLU A 762 31.63 -15.55 28.27
N LEU A 763 30.47 -15.03 27.87
CA LEU A 763 30.08 -13.64 28.11
C LEU A 763 29.31 -13.57 29.43
N VAL A 764 29.78 -12.73 30.34
CA VAL A 764 29.17 -12.53 31.67
C VAL A 764 29.09 -11.04 32.02
N GLU A 765 28.21 -10.69 32.95
CA GLU A 765 28.12 -9.36 33.56
C GLU A 765 28.42 -9.46 35.05
N ARG A 766 29.30 -8.57 35.52
CA ARG A 766 29.64 -8.48 36.93
C ARG A 766 28.53 -7.79 37.72
N GLN A 767 28.04 -8.45 38.75
CA GLN A 767 27.10 -7.91 39.73
C GLN A 767 27.70 -8.10 41.13
N GLY A 768 28.29 -7.03 41.67
CA GLY A 768 29.06 -7.11 42.92
C GLY A 768 30.33 -7.96 42.76
N ALA A 769 30.40 -9.07 43.51
CA ALA A 769 31.50 -10.05 43.44
C ALA A 769 31.22 -11.23 42.50
N LEU A 770 30.01 -11.32 41.97
CA LEU A 770 29.53 -12.43 41.15
C LEU A 770 29.47 -12.02 39.66
N TYR A 771 29.46 -13.03 38.80
CA TYR A 771 29.50 -12.92 37.35
C TYR A 771 28.38 -13.77 36.77
N TYR A 772 27.34 -13.13 36.27
CA TYR A 772 26.15 -13.80 35.75
C TYR A 772 26.11 -13.73 34.22
N ARG A 773 25.51 -14.72 33.57
CA ARG A 773 25.24 -14.61 32.13
C ARG A 773 24.24 -13.46 31.88
N PRO A 774 24.45 -12.62 30.84
CA PRO A 774 23.48 -11.61 30.48
C PRO A 774 22.10 -12.24 30.19
N PRO A 775 20.99 -11.62 30.62
CA PRO A 775 19.66 -12.16 30.36
C PRO A 775 19.29 -12.21 28.88
N CYS A 776 19.99 -11.45 28.04
CA CYS A 776 19.68 -11.24 26.64
C CYS A 776 20.71 -11.84 25.67
N CYS A 777 21.63 -12.69 26.11
CA CYS A 777 22.53 -13.37 25.18
C CYS A 777 21.90 -14.66 24.64
N LEU A 778 22.28 -15.06 23.41
CA LEU A 778 21.85 -16.32 22.80
C LEU A 778 22.54 -17.51 23.51
N PRO A 779 21.82 -18.57 23.91
CA PRO A 779 22.36 -19.68 24.69
C PRO A 779 23.54 -20.42 24.04
#